data_AF-F0XEC9-F1
#
_entry.id   AF-F0XEC9-F1
#
_cell.length_a   1.000
_cell.length_b   1.000
_cell.length_c   1.000
_cell.angle_alpha   90.00
_cell.angle_beta   90.00
_cell.angle_gamma   90.00
#
_symmetry.space_group_name_H-M   'P 1'
#
loop_
_entity.id
_entity.type
_entity.pdbx_description
1 polymer ?
#
loop_
_entity_poly.entity_id
_entity_poly.type
_entity_poly.pdbx_seq_one_letter_code
_entity_poly.pdbx_strand_id
1 'polypeptide(L)'
;MATTDSGDAANGLVIGHANGHTNGHSNGQATPQGLSIIIVGAGIGGLMAAICLRQEGHRVTLLEQSRFANEVGAAVHMAPNANGLLRRVGIFVEKFGANKMERMTEYDEKSTSKREIELGEANKLWQHPWHLVHRIHLHEELKRRATSPDEAGTPTPVLRTRSRVADVDTAAGVVVLESGERLEADVISVTRAKIPGGDIKTKPSGKSAFRFLVSREAAQANAKTAKFASKNGELIMWFGADRRVIMYPCDDNRQLNFVCVHPREETQVDNVADWNTGGNKAKLQEVYRGFDSDLLALLDLAEAGSLKVWELLDMDVLPSWTNGRLALLGDAAHPFLPHQGQGAGCAIEDATALAAVLHKGVQAADVAERLQLYQDIRYVRANKIQEFSRKAGRDLDDRAGLDMMEYTNYNFGHDEWDNAVDVVRKWEWKRKPHLYWRMPVSFGPFPGPRQTFEGLPRTATQSTFVTASVKFKTSRTMLQNLFPSVSFRFKSPGTVAHASFSQTTLNGMEWLGGGGYRHLGLYIHGVEYVTKSGAVLDGTFLPLLFENLTDPIVSGREELGMPKLYCSIDVWRRAASYRIQAGWEGASFGSIVLKDLVEADPASTKGTIGGEDDQGLFAYKYIPRVGERGCADVEHATFVPHAEEARVVSSRVVRMFETSKASVSFEALDWESLPTLHHVVSRLAEIPIYEVIGAKVVEGLGPIPPKDIRPIRRFITTHAADGTTGFSDAVPEEAPFKTLLDGVQFALCYASNTFPAQLSDDADLDVYKNYMTNLPGINIDTGSVLRVVDMQPGMLAPMHRTVSLDYGVVLEGEVELMLDSGAKRLMRRGDISIQRGTNHTWRNTSETSWARMLYVLLPAQPLLFNGRALEDNTEETIPGHK
;
A
#
# COMPACT_ATOMS: atom_id res chain seq x y z
N MET A 1 46.94 10.70 39.39
CA MET A 1 45.62 10.43 40.01
C MET A 1 44.55 10.86 39.03
N ALA A 2 43.65 9.92 38.69
CA ALA A 2 42.35 10.03 38.00
C ALA A 2 42.34 10.69 36.59
N THR A 3 42.11 10.03 35.45
CA THR A 3 40.98 9.21 34.94
C THR A 3 39.61 9.87 35.01
N THR A 4 39.01 10.13 33.84
CA THR A 4 37.61 9.84 33.40
C THR A 4 37.44 10.44 32.00
N ASP A 5 37.42 9.61 30.96
CA ASP A 5 36.22 9.00 30.33
C ASP A 5 35.58 9.90 29.27
N SER A 6 36.00 9.68 28.03
CA SER A 6 35.31 10.14 26.81
C SER A 6 34.24 9.12 26.45
N GLY A 7 32.99 9.43 26.76
CA GLY A 7 31.84 8.63 26.34
C GLY A 7 31.67 8.65 24.83
N ASP A 8 31.81 7.48 24.20
CA ASP A 8 31.31 7.20 22.86
C ASP A 8 29.78 7.30 22.87
N ALA A 9 29.27 8.46 22.44
CA ALA A 9 27.87 8.60 22.07
C ALA A 9 27.65 7.80 20.78
N ALA A 10 27.23 6.55 20.95
CA ALA A 10 26.63 5.77 19.88
C ALA A 10 25.37 6.51 19.41
N ASN A 11 25.51 7.31 18.34
CA ASN A 11 24.40 7.81 17.54
C ASN A 11 23.73 6.64 16.82
N GLY A 12 23.04 5.80 17.60
CA GLY A 12 21.99 4.94 17.08
C GLY A 12 20.86 5.85 16.65
N LEU A 13 20.85 6.21 15.36
CA LEU A 13 19.64 6.68 14.72
C LEU A 13 18.64 5.54 14.86
N VAL A 14 17.75 5.63 15.86
CA VAL A 14 16.55 4.82 15.91
C VAL A 14 15.80 5.21 14.66
N ILE A 15 15.89 4.37 13.62
CA ILE A 15 15.06 4.51 12.44
C ILE A 15 13.65 4.37 12.99
N GLY A 16 12.97 5.52 13.08
CA GLY A 16 11.59 5.57 13.53
C GLY A 16 10.83 4.51 12.77
N HIS A 17 10.10 3.67 13.49
CA HIS A 17 9.05 2.89 12.90
C HIS A 17 8.31 3.82 11.94
N ALA A 18 8.16 3.40 10.68
CA ALA A 18 7.15 3.98 9.82
C ALA A 18 5.81 3.66 10.47
N ASN A 19 5.47 4.42 11.51
CA ASN A 19 4.13 4.54 12.03
C ASN A 19 3.38 5.14 10.87
N GLY A 20 2.71 4.29 10.10
CA GLY A 20 1.53 4.70 9.35
C GLY A 20 0.58 5.32 10.36
N HIS A 21 0.69 6.63 10.54
CA HIS A 21 -0.29 7.44 11.24
C HIS A 21 -1.57 7.38 10.41
N THR A 22 -2.32 6.31 10.62
CA THR A 22 -3.73 6.25 10.30
C THR A 22 -4.41 7.21 11.26
N ASN A 23 -4.82 8.37 10.75
CA ASN A 23 -5.65 9.29 11.51
C ASN A 23 -6.91 8.54 11.93
N GLY A 24 -7.20 8.59 13.23
CA GLY A 24 -8.28 7.85 13.86
C GLY A 24 -9.65 8.27 13.33
N HIS A 25 -10.27 7.37 12.59
CA HIS A 25 -11.71 7.19 12.60
C HIS A 25 -11.98 5.75 13.04
N SER A 26 -12.26 5.58 14.33
CA SER A 26 -12.65 4.30 14.92
C SER A 26 -14.08 3.96 14.51
N ASN A 27 -14.28 3.48 13.29
CA ASN A 27 -15.40 2.60 13.00
C ASN A 27 -15.00 1.20 13.45
N GLY A 28 -15.83 0.55 14.27
CA GLY A 28 -15.58 -0.75 14.91
C GLY A 28 -15.45 -1.92 13.94
N GLN A 29 -14.45 -1.90 13.06
CA GLN A 29 -13.99 -3.04 12.30
C GLN A 29 -13.09 -3.90 13.20
N ALA A 30 -13.35 -5.21 13.22
CA ALA A 30 -12.53 -6.18 13.93
C ALA A 30 -11.05 -5.97 13.57
N THR A 31 -10.18 -5.92 14.59
CA THR A 31 -8.74 -5.80 14.39
C THR A 31 -8.29 -6.94 13.45
N PRO A 32 -7.63 -6.66 12.31
CA PRO A 32 -7.20 -7.72 11.41
C PRO A 32 -6.30 -8.70 12.17
N GLN A 33 -6.76 -9.95 12.30
CA GLN A 33 -6.02 -10.99 13.00
C GLN A 33 -4.82 -11.39 12.14
N GLY A 34 -3.61 -11.39 12.70
CA GLY A 34 -2.43 -11.82 11.95
C GLY A 34 -2.51 -13.29 11.49
N LEU A 35 -1.86 -13.58 10.36
CA LEU A 35 -1.71 -14.92 9.78
C LEU A 35 -1.19 -15.94 10.82
N SER A 36 -1.64 -17.19 10.71
CA SER A 36 -1.07 -18.34 11.39
C SER A 36 0.10 -18.90 10.58
N ILE A 37 1.29 -19.00 11.17
CA ILE A 37 2.51 -19.40 10.48
C ILE A 37 3.19 -20.54 11.23
N ILE A 38 3.48 -21.65 10.54
CA ILE A 38 4.28 -22.76 11.06
C ILE A 38 5.68 -22.73 10.44
N ILE A 39 6.70 -22.66 11.30
CA ILE A 39 8.11 -22.74 10.91
C ILE A 39 8.66 -24.08 11.38
N VAL A 40 9.23 -24.87 10.46
CA VAL A 40 9.78 -26.18 10.77
C VAL A 40 11.31 -26.11 10.76
N GLY A 41 11.88 -26.29 11.95
CA GLY A 41 13.30 -26.14 12.23
C GLY A 41 13.57 -24.87 13.03
N ALA A 42 14.07 -25.03 14.24
CA ALA A 42 14.46 -23.91 15.10
C ALA A 42 15.97 -23.61 14.99
N GLY A 43 16.48 -23.57 13.76
CA GLY A 43 17.83 -23.08 13.46
C GLY A 43 17.90 -21.55 13.44
N ILE A 44 19.05 -20.98 13.07
CA ILE A 44 19.25 -19.52 12.99
C ILE A 44 18.18 -18.85 12.12
N GLY A 45 17.96 -19.34 10.90
CA GLY A 45 16.95 -18.78 9.98
C GLY A 45 15.52 -18.90 10.52
N GLY A 46 15.14 -20.06 11.06
CA GLY A 46 13.79 -20.28 11.60
C GLY A 46 13.49 -19.42 12.83
N LEU A 47 14.46 -19.29 13.75
CA LEU A 47 14.32 -18.42 14.92
C LEU A 47 14.30 -16.95 14.53
N MET A 48 15.13 -16.53 13.58
CA MET A 48 15.09 -15.17 13.04
C MET A 48 13.75 -14.87 12.38
N ALA A 49 13.23 -15.80 11.57
CA ALA A 49 11.92 -15.65 10.92
C ALA A 49 10.80 -15.51 11.95
N ALA A 50 10.83 -16.30 13.04
CA ALA A 50 9.86 -16.16 14.12
C ALA A 50 9.89 -14.80 14.80
N ILE A 51 11.08 -14.21 15.00
CA ILE A 51 11.24 -12.87 15.56
C ILE A 51 10.67 -11.80 14.61
N CYS A 52 11.03 -11.85 13.32
CA CYS A 52 10.56 -10.86 12.35
C CYS A 52 9.04 -10.95 12.14
N LEU A 53 8.51 -12.16 11.94
CA LEU A 53 7.09 -12.36 11.64
C LEU A 53 6.18 -11.99 12.82
N ARG A 54 6.61 -12.19 14.06
CA ARG A 54 5.82 -11.71 15.20
C ARG A 54 5.84 -10.20 15.36
N GLN A 55 6.90 -9.51 14.91
CA GLN A 55 6.95 -8.04 14.91
C GLN A 55 5.96 -7.46 13.89
N GLU A 56 5.68 -8.22 12.82
CA GLU A 56 4.60 -7.94 11.86
C GLU A 56 3.20 -8.37 12.36
N GLY A 57 3.10 -8.91 13.58
CA GLY A 57 1.84 -9.24 14.24
C GLY A 57 1.29 -10.64 13.93
N HIS A 58 2.10 -11.54 13.38
CA HIS A 58 1.69 -12.91 13.05
C HIS A 58 1.75 -13.87 14.24
N ARG A 59 0.91 -14.92 14.17
CA ARG A 59 0.90 -16.04 15.12
C ARG A 59 1.85 -17.13 14.66
N VAL A 60 2.99 -17.27 15.33
CA VAL A 60 4.06 -18.19 14.89
C VAL A 60 4.15 -19.43 15.77
N THR A 61 4.20 -20.61 15.16
CA THR A 61 4.54 -21.88 15.82
C THR A 61 5.83 -22.45 15.22
N LEU A 62 6.84 -22.65 16.06
CA LEU A 62 8.11 -23.28 15.71
C LEU A 62 8.08 -24.77 16.08
N LEU A 63 8.37 -25.63 15.12
CA LEU A 63 8.45 -27.10 15.31
C LEU A 63 9.90 -27.55 15.17
N GLU A 64 10.46 -28.14 16.23
CA GLU A 64 11.85 -28.62 16.27
C GLU A 64 11.90 -30.10 16.65
N GLN A 65 12.65 -30.90 15.90
CA GLN A 65 12.78 -32.34 16.14
C GLN A 65 13.65 -32.69 17.36
N SER A 66 14.66 -31.87 17.66
CA SER A 66 15.64 -32.13 18.72
C SER A 66 15.18 -31.60 20.09
N ARG A 67 15.99 -31.91 21.13
CA ARG A 67 15.87 -31.31 22.48
C ARG A 67 16.92 -30.21 22.74
N PHE A 68 17.71 -29.84 21.72
CA PHE A 68 18.91 -29.00 21.86
C PHE A 68 19.97 -29.54 22.83
N ALA A 69 20.02 -30.85 23.08
CA ALA A 69 20.88 -31.44 24.10
C ALA A 69 22.37 -31.57 23.70
N ASN A 70 22.71 -31.42 22.42
CA ASN A 70 24.04 -31.78 21.86
C ASN A 70 24.58 -30.73 20.87
N GLU A 71 24.33 -29.43 21.05
CA GLU A 71 24.98 -28.44 20.19
C GLU A 71 26.47 -28.34 20.55
N VAL A 72 27.35 -28.76 19.62
CA VAL A 72 28.81 -28.62 19.77
C VAL A 72 29.27 -27.33 19.09
N GLY A 73 30.04 -26.54 19.83
CA GLY A 73 30.39 -25.14 19.57
C GLY A 73 31.24 -24.93 18.33
N ALA A 74 30.59 -24.49 17.26
CA ALA A 74 31.24 -23.90 16.12
C ALA A 74 31.02 -22.37 16.15
N ALA A 75 31.87 -21.60 15.49
CA ALA A 75 31.64 -20.17 15.30
C ALA A 75 31.14 -19.86 13.88
N VAL A 76 30.56 -18.67 13.72
CA VAL A 76 29.99 -18.15 12.47
C VAL A 76 30.37 -16.69 12.25
N HIS A 77 30.41 -16.26 10.99
CA HIS A 77 30.66 -14.89 10.62
C HIS A 77 29.35 -14.12 10.55
N MET A 78 29.24 -13.04 11.31
CA MET A 78 28.17 -12.05 11.15
C MET A 78 28.74 -10.85 10.40
N ALA A 79 28.77 -10.97 9.08
CA ALA A 79 29.16 -9.90 8.17
C ALA A 79 28.16 -8.71 8.24
N PRO A 80 28.53 -7.52 7.74
CA PRO A 80 27.73 -6.30 7.88
C PRO A 80 26.27 -6.43 7.43
N ASN A 81 26.00 -7.11 6.30
CA ASN A 81 24.65 -7.34 5.79
C ASN A 81 23.76 -8.09 6.79
N ALA A 82 24.26 -9.20 7.36
CA ALA A 82 23.50 -9.99 8.33
C ALA A 82 23.45 -9.33 9.73
N ASN A 83 24.55 -8.70 10.15
CA ASN A 83 24.61 -8.02 11.45
C ASN A 83 23.68 -6.80 11.50
N GLY A 84 23.49 -6.10 10.37
CA GLY A 84 22.50 -5.02 10.26
C GLY A 84 21.08 -5.50 10.53
N LEU A 85 20.71 -6.64 9.95
CA LEU A 85 19.39 -7.24 10.14
C LEU A 85 19.18 -7.75 11.59
N LEU A 86 20.21 -8.30 12.24
CA LEU A 86 20.14 -8.63 13.68
C LEU A 86 19.93 -7.37 14.53
N ARG A 87 20.67 -6.30 14.24
CA ARG A 87 20.54 -5.02 14.95
C ARG A 87 19.17 -4.37 14.74
N ARG A 88 18.58 -4.52 13.54
CA ARG A 88 17.23 -4.06 13.24
C ARG A 88 16.18 -4.66 14.18
N VAL A 89 16.32 -5.94 14.54
CA VAL A 89 15.46 -6.60 15.52
C VAL A 89 15.96 -6.45 16.96
N GLY A 90 16.94 -5.57 17.19
CA GLY A 90 17.49 -5.25 18.51
C GLY A 90 18.46 -6.29 19.06
N ILE A 91 19.02 -7.18 18.24
CA ILE A 91 20.04 -8.16 18.63
C ILE A 91 21.43 -7.56 18.34
N PHE A 92 22.24 -7.47 19.38
CA PHE A 92 23.59 -6.90 19.33
C PHE A 92 24.58 -7.99 19.73
N VAL A 93 25.23 -8.58 18.73
CA VAL A 93 26.06 -9.78 18.92
C VAL A 93 27.22 -9.57 19.89
N GLU A 94 27.74 -8.33 19.96
CA GLU A 94 28.79 -7.95 20.92
C GLU A 94 28.37 -8.08 22.39
N LYS A 95 27.06 -8.14 22.69
CA LYS A 95 26.57 -8.26 24.07
C LYS A 95 26.62 -9.68 24.64
N PHE A 96 26.94 -10.68 23.82
CA PHE A 96 27.01 -12.09 24.22
C PHE A 96 28.27 -12.80 23.70
N GLY A 97 29.37 -12.06 23.62
CA GLY A 97 30.70 -12.61 23.37
C GLY A 97 31.15 -12.66 21.92
N ALA A 98 30.51 -11.90 21.02
CA ALA A 98 31.03 -11.76 19.66
C ALA A 98 32.25 -10.83 19.62
N ASN A 99 33.25 -11.20 18.81
CA ASN A 99 34.45 -10.39 18.62
C ASN A 99 34.36 -9.58 17.33
N LYS A 100 34.70 -8.30 17.38
CA LYS A 100 34.89 -7.52 16.16
C LYS A 100 36.03 -8.13 15.33
N MET A 101 35.82 -8.29 14.03
CA MET A 101 36.85 -8.77 13.12
C MET A 101 37.77 -7.59 12.77
N GLU A 102 38.98 -7.59 13.34
CA GLU A 102 39.93 -6.48 13.23
C GLU A 102 41.04 -6.75 12.23
N ARG A 103 41.37 -8.03 12.02
CA ARG A 103 42.52 -8.43 11.20
C ARG A 103 42.24 -9.71 10.43
N MET A 104 42.94 -9.85 9.31
CA MET A 104 42.96 -11.08 8.52
C MET A 104 44.39 -11.40 8.11
N THR A 105 44.84 -12.62 8.39
CA THR A 105 46.20 -13.08 8.10
C THR A 105 46.16 -14.41 7.32
N GLU A 106 46.89 -14.49 6.23
CA GLU A 106 47.02 -15.67 5.39
C GLU A 106 48.45 -16.20 5.45
N TYR A 107 48.59 -17.50 5.73
CA TYR A 107 49.85 -18.23 5.78
C TYR A 107 49.89 -19.31 4.71
N ASP A 108 51.10 -19.66 4.25
CA ASP A 108 51.32 -20.93 3.55
C ASP A 108 51.46 -22.11 4.54
N GLU A 109 51.63 -23.32 4.00
CA GLU A 109 51.85 -24.55 4.76
C GLU A 109 53.05 -24.50 5.71
N LYS A 110 54.03 -23.61 5.47
CA LYS A 110 55.22 -23.41 6.30
C LYS A 110 55.03 -22.31 7.35
N SER A 111 53.80 -21.86 7.58
CA SER A 111 53.46 -20.73 8.45
C SER A 111 54.20 -19.44 8.08
N THR A 112 54.56 -19.24 6.81
CA THR A 112 55.10 -17.98 6.31
C THR A 112 53.95 -17.07 5.89
N SER A 113 53.87 -15.87 6.47
CA SER A 113 52.80 -14.91 6.17
C SER A 113 52.88 -14.50 4.71
N LYS A 114 51.78 -14.66 3.98
CA LYS A 114 51.61 -14.20 2.59
C LYS A 114 50.87 -12.87 2.54
N ARG A 115 49.95 -12.66 3.48
CA ARG A 115 49.08 -11.50 3.51
C ARG A 115 48.66 -11.20 4.94
N GLU A 116 48.74 -9.95 5.32
CA GLU A 116 48.20 -9.44 6.58
C GLU A 116 47.44 -8.15 6.29
N ILE A 117 46.19 -8.08 6.75
CA ILE A 117 45.31 -6.94 6.52
C ILE A 117 44.76 -6.47 7.87
N GLU A 118 44.96 -5.20 8.18
CA GLU A 118 44.23 -4.53 9.25
C GLU A 118 42.91 -3.96 8.69
N LEU A 119 41.79 -4.36 9.28
CA LEU A 119 40.45 -4.05 8.79
C LEU A 119 39.84 -2.82 9.49
N GLY A 120 40.57 -2.15 10.37
CA GLY A 120 40.07 -0.99 11.14
C GLY A 120 39.45 0.11 10.26
N GLU A 121 40.20 0.63 9.30
CA GLU A 121 39.71 1.65 8.35
C GLU A 121 38.75 1.06 7.31
N ALA A 122 39.06 -0.11 6.74
CA ALA A 122 38.22 -0.74 5.73
C ALA A 122 36.80 -1.06 6.26
N ASN A 123 36.68 -1.43 7.53
CA ASN A 123 35.39 -1.70 8.18
C ASN A 123 34.54 -0.45 8.38
N LYS A 124 35.10 0.77 8.30
CA LYS A 124 34.31 2.02 8.39
C LYS A 124 33.46 2.27 7.15
N LEU A 125 33.72 1.56 6.04
CA LEU A 125 32.87 1.61 4.85
C LEU A 125 31.46 1.10 5.15
N TRP A 126 31.32 0.15 6.08
CA TRP A 126 30.07 -0.50 6.40
C TRP A 126 29.39 0.17 7.59
N GLN A 127 28.07 0.33 7.52
CA GLN A 127 27.27 0.86 8.63
C GLN A 127 27.35 -0.05 9.87
N HIS A 128 27.48 -1.36 9.67
CA HIS A 128 27.47 -2.35 10.73
C HIS A 128 28.80 -3.11 10.81
N PRO A 129 29.36 -3.32 12.01
CA PRO A 129 30.63 -4.00 12.17
C PRO A 129 30.55 -5.48 11.79
N TRP A 130 31.62 -6.01 11.20
CA TRP A 130 31.79 -7.44 11.00
C TRP A 130 32.20 -8.12 12.30
N HIS A 131 31.42 -9.09 12.76
CA HIS A 131 31.67 -9.85 13.97
C HIS A 131 31.91 -11.35 13.72
N LEU A 132 32.69 -11.95 14.62
CA LEU A 132 32.95 -13.36 14.76
C LEU A 132 32.18 -13.86 15.98
N VAL A 133 31.22 -14.75 15.79
CA VAL A 133 30.22 -15.07 16.81
C VAL A 133 30.26 -16.56 17.16
N HIS A 134 30.19 -16.89 18.45
CA HIS A 134 29.97 -18.26 18.89
C HIS A 134 28.54 -18.68 18.53
N ARG A 135 28.38 -19.73 17.69
CA ARG A 135 27.08 -20.10 17.10
C ARG A 135 26.04 -20.43 18.17
N ILE A 136 26.45 -21.08 19.26
CA ILE A 136 25.54 -21.45 20.36
C ILE A 136 24.98 -20.20 21.03
N HIS A 137 25.80 -19.20 21.34
CA HIS A 137 25.32 -17.97 21.97
C HIS A 137 24.36 -17.20 21.05
N LEU A 138 24.64 -17.15 19.74
CA LEU A 138 23.72 -16.56 18.78
C LEU A 138 22.39 -17.32 18.74
N HIS A 139 22.43 -18.65 18.71
CA HIS A 139 21.24 -19.49 18.72
C HIS A 139 20.42 -19.31 20.00
N GLU A 140 21.07 -19.32 21.16
CA GLU A 140 20.44 -19.14 22.47
C GLU A 140 19.79 -17.76 22.58
N GLU A 141 20.46 -16.70 22.14
CA GLU A 141 19.88 -15.37 22.14
C GLU A 141 18.71 -15.27 21.16
N LEU A 142 18.82 -15.80 19.93
CA LEU A 142 17.69 -15.86 18.99
C LEU A 142 16.50 -16.64 19.57
N LYS A 143 16.76 -17.78 20.22
CA LYS A 143 15.72 -18.60 20.86
C LYS A 143 15.06 -17.85 22.01
N ARG A 144 15.85 -17.21 22.87
CA ARG A 144 15.35 -16.38 23.99
C ARG A 144 14.49 -15.24 23.45
N ARG A 145 14.99 -14.50 22.46
CA ARG A 145 14.27 -13.39 21.82
C ARG A 145 12.97 -13.85 21.19
N ALA A 146 12.98 -14.95 20.44
CA ALA A 146 11.80 -15.49 19.78
C ALA A 146 10.71 -15.93 20.76
N THR A 147 11.08 -16.52 21.90
CA THR A 147 10.14 -17.18 22.83
C THR A 147 9.78 -16.37 24.08
N SER A 148 10.45 -15.23 24.31
CA SER A 148 10.16 -14.36 25.45
C SER A 148 8.90 -13.51 25.21
N PRO A 149 7.99 -13.40 26.21
CA PRO A 149 6.79 -12.57 26.13
C PRO A 149 7.05 -11.06 26.26
N ASP A 150 8.19 -10.67 26.85
CA ASP A 150 8.52 -9.27 27.14
C ASP A 150 9.16 -8.52 25.96
N GLU A 151 9.29 -9.21 24.82
CA GLU A 151 9.99 -8.69 23.66
C GLU A 151 9.01 -8.11 22.63
N ALA A 152 9.49 -7.23 21.74
CA ALA A 152 8.63 -6.56 20.76
C ALA A 152 7.92 -7.53 19.79
N GLY A 153 6.66 -7.22 19.47
CA GLY A 153 5.78 -8.02 18.61
C GLY A 153 4.90 -8.99 19.39
N THR A 154 3.63 -9.09 19.02
CA THR A 154 2.64 -9.97 19.67
C THR A 154 1.84 -10.74 18.64
N PRO A 155 1.45 -12.01 18.91
CA PRO A 155 1.73 -12.77 20.14
C PRO A 155 3.10 -13.47 20.15
N THR A 156 3.51 -13.95 21.31
CA THR A 156 4.76 -14.71 21.49
C THR A 156 4.73 -16.03 20.72
N PRO A 157 5.74 -16.31 19.88
CA PRO A 157 5.90 -17.59 19.20
C PRO A 157 5.90 -18.79 20.15
N VAL A 158 5.25 -19.87 19.72
CA VAL A 158 5.22 -21.13 20.46
C VAL A 158 6.30 -22.07 19.91
N LEU A 159 7.30 -22.42 20.73
CA LEU A 159 8.33 -23.40 20.36
C LEU A 159 7.99 -24.80 20.88
N ARG A 160 7.75 -25.75 19.97
CA ARG A 160 7.51 -27.17 20.27
C ARG A 160 8.74 -27.99 19.90
N THR A 161 9.42 -28.53 20.90
CA THR A 161 10.52 -29.49 20.70
C THR A 161 9.98 -30.92 20.55
N ARG A 162 10.82 -31.85 20.08
CA ARG A 162 10.44 -33.24 19.78
C ARG A 162 9.26 -33.37 18.81
N SER A 163 9.09 -32.37 17.94
CA SER A 163 7.98 -32.28 17.00
C SER A 163 8.51 -32.55 15.59
N ARG A 164 8.87 -33.80 15.31
CA ARG A 164 9.30 -34.21 13.96
C ARG A 164 8.10 -34.11 13.02
N VAL A 165 8.27 -33.37 11.93
CA VAL A 165 7.30 -33.31 10.84
C VAL A 165 7.48 -34.54 9.96
N ALA A 166 6.40 -35.28 9.74
CA ALA A 166 6.35 -36.46 8.88
C ALA A 166 5.84 -36.13 7.48
N ASP A 167 4.84 -35.26 7.36
CA ASP A 167 4.26 -34.89 6.06
C ASP A 167 3.70 -33.45 6.05
N VAL A 168 3.54 -32.88 4.85
CA VAL A 168 2.94 -31.55 4.64
C VAL A 168 2.05 -31.54 3.38
N ASP A 169 0.87 -30.95 3.54
CA ASP A 169 -0.02 -30.54 2.45
C ASP A 169 0.10 -29.04 2.23
N THR A 170 0.74 -28.67 1.12
CA THR A 170 1.06 -27.26 0.81
C THR A 170 -0.13 -26.46 0.32
N ALA A 171 -1.16 -27.12 -0.23
CA ALA A 171 -2.36 -26.47 -0.73
C ALA A 171 -3.34 -26.18 0.42
N ALA A 172 -3.56 -27.18 1.27
CA ALA A 172 -4.43 -27.06 2.43
C ALA A 172 -3.76 -26.32 3.61
N GLY A 173 -2.44 -26.17 3.60
CA GLY A 173 -1.71 -25.53 4.70
C GLY A 173 -1.65 -26.41 5.95
N VAL A 174 -1.46 -27.73 5.78
CA VAL A 174 -1.46 -28.70 6.89
C VAL A 174 -0.09 -29.32 7.09
N VAL A 175 0.37 -29.36 8.34
CA VAL A 175 1.57 -30.08 8.79
C VAL A 175 1.17 -31.29 9.63
N VAL A 176 1.72 -32.47 9.32
CA VAL A 176 1.50 -33.71 10.05
C VAL A 176 2.76 -34.10 10.80
N LEU A 177 2.66 -34.24 12.13
CA LEU A 177 3.76 -34.71 12.98
C LEU A 177 3.87 -36.23 12.96
N GLU A 178 5.03 -36.76 13.32
CA GLU A 178 5.27 -38.20 13.49
C GLU A 178 4.34 -38.84 14.55
N SER A 179 3.83 -38.03 15.50
CA SER A 179 2.80 -38.45 16.45
C SER A 179 1.41 -38.68 15.84
N GLY A 180 1.19 -38.28 14.58
CA GLY A 180 -0.10 -38.26 13.90
C GLY A 180 -0.90 -36.97 14.11
N GLU A 181 -0.42 -36.03 14.93
CA GLU A 181 -1.05 -34.73 15.14
C GLU A 181 -1.02 -33.89 13.85
N ARG A 182 -2.13 -33.20 13.56
CA ARG A 182 -2.29 -32.32 12.39
C ARG A 182 -2.40 -30.87 12.85
N LEU A 183 -1.64 -29.98 12.22
CA LEU A 183 -1.60 -28.55 12.51
C LEU A 183 -1.87 -27.76 11.24
N GLU A 184 -2.71 -26.72 11.33
CA GLU A 184 -3.10 -25.87 10.20
C GLU A 184 -2.43 -24.50 10.28
N ALA A 185 -2.03 -23.95 9.13
CA ALA A 185 -1.43 -22.64 9.00
C ALA A 185 -1.72 -21.99 7.65
N ASP A 186 -1.70 -20.66 7.64
CA ASP A 186 -1.77 -19.88 6.42
C ASP A 186 -0.46 -19.98 5.63
N VAL A 187 0.67 -20.12 6.32
CA VAL A 187 2.04 -20.22 5.77
C VAL A 187 2.82 -21.34 6.46
N ILE A 188 3.58 -22.10 5.68
CA ILE A 188 4.48 -23.16 6.17
C ILE A 188 5.90 -22.92 5.67
N SER A 189 6.91 -23.06 6.53
CA SER A 189 8.30 -23.22 6.11
C SER A 189 8.80 -24.61 6.48
N VAL A 190 8.90 -25.53 5.51
CA VAL A 190 9.32 -26.94 5.75
C VAL A 190 10.17 -27.51 4.60
N THR A 191 10.47 -28.81 4.69
CA THR A 191 11.26 -29.68 3.81
C THR A 191 11.10 -29.51 2.29
N ARG A 192 12.25 -29.61 1.60
CA ARG A 192 12.43 -29.57 0.14
C ARG A 192 11.55 -30.55 -0.64
N ALA A 193 11.22 -31.71 -0.06
CA ALA A 193 10.50 -32.78 -0.74
C ALA A 193 9.10 -32.38 -1.24
N LYS A 194 8.56 -31.25 -0.75
CA LYS A 194 7.25 -30.72 -1.14
C LYS A 194 7.32 -29.61 -2.18
N ILE A 195 8.50 -29.26 -2.66
CA ILE A 195 8.68 -28.40 -3.83
C ILE A 195 8.61 -29.27 -5.10
N PRO A 196 7.88 -28.86 -6.15
CA PRO A 196 7.94 -29.52 -7.45
C PRO A 196 9.38 -29.58 -7.98
N GLY A 197 9.92 -30.78 -8.21
CA GLY A 197 11.33 -30.97 -8.58
C GLY A 197 12.32 -30.78 -7.44
N GLY A 198 11.86 -30.76 -6.19
CA GLY A 198 12.67 -30.58 -4.97
C GLY A 198 13.36 -31.84 -4.44
N ASP A 199 13.20 -33.00 -5.08
CA ASP A 199 13.92 -34.24 -4.75
C ASP A 199 15.37 -34.22 -5.27
N ILE A 200 16.06 -33.11 -5.03
CA ILE A 200 17.47 -32.93 -5.33
C ILE A 200 18.24 -33.33 -4.08
N LYS A 201 19.04 -34.39 -4.21
CA LYS A 201 19.87 -34.89 -3.11
C LYS A 201 21.14 -34.06 -3.00
N THR A 202 21.58 -33.86 -1.76
CA THR A 202 22.91 -33.34 -1.50
C THR A 202 23.97 -34.33 -1.97
N LYS A 203 25.03 -33.83 -2.60
CA LYS A 203 26.16 -34.61 -3.08
C LYS A 203 27.45 -34.20 -2.36
N PRO A 204 28.39 -35.13 -2.15
CA PRO A 204 29.69 -34.80 -1.58
C PRO A 204 30.41 -33.76 -2.43
N SER A 205 31.04 -32.77 -1.80
CA SER A 205 31.86 -31.78 -2.50
C SER A 205 33.30 -32.27 -2.78
N GLY A 206 33.62 -33.51 -2.40
CA GLY A 206 34.99 -34.05 -2.40
C GLY A 206 35.87 -33.58 -1.23
N LYS A 207 35.31 -32.84 -0.26
CA LYS A 207 36.05 -32.34 0.91
C LYS A 207 35.32 -32.67 2.22
N SER A 208 36.09 -32.84 3.28
CA SER A 208 35.64 -32.95 4.67
C SER A 208 36.28 -31.85 5.51
N ALA A 209 35.74 -31.57 6.69
CA ALA A 209 36.26 -30.58 7.60
C ALA A 209 36.30 -31.08 9.05
N PHE A 210 37.48 -31.04 9.68
CA PHE A 210 37.54 -31.08 11.15
C PHE A 210 37.03 -29.76 11.71
N ARG A 211 36.23 -29.80 12.77
CA ARG A 211 35.78 -28.64 13.53
C ARG A 211 35.96 -28.89 15.02
N PHE A 212 36.51 -27.90 15.71
CA PHE A 212 36.78 -27.96 17.14
C PHE A 212 37.07 -26.56 17.69
N LEU A 213 37.15 -26.48 19.02
CA LEU A 213 37.58 -25.30 19.76
C LEU A 213 38.93 -25.57 20.44
N VAL A 214 39.66 -24.48 20.67
CA VAL A 214 40.89 -24.43 21.47
C VAL A 214 40.81 -23.24 22.41
N SER A 215 41.06 -23.45 23.70
CA SER A 215 41.27 -22.34 24.64
C SER A 215 42.38 -21.42 24.15
N ARG A 216 42.08 -20.12 24.00
CA ARG A 216 43.07 -19.14 23.58
C ARG A 216 44.22 -19.02 24.59
N GLU A 217 43.91 -19.14 25.88
CA GLU A 217 44.92 -19.15 26.94
C GLU A 217 45.90 -20.32 26.78
N ALA A 218 45.40 -21.52 26.46
CA ALA A 218 46.25 -22.69 26.20
C ALA A 218 47.16 -22.46 24.98
N ALA A 219 46.65 -21.82 23.92
CA ALA A 219 47.44 -21.44 22.75
C ALA A 219 48.48 -20.35 23.06
N GLN A 220 48.19 -19.44 23.99
CA GLN A 220 49.13 -18.39 24.44
C GLN A 220 50.22 -18.92 25.37
N ALA A 221 49.91 -19.92 26.20
CA ALA A 221 50.86 -20.53 27.13
C ALA A 221 51.97 -21.35 26.44
N ASN A 222 51.76 -21.78 25.19
CA ASN A 222 52.74 -22.53 24.43
C ASN A 222 53.55 -21.61 23.50
N ALA A 223 54.87 -21.60 23.66
CA ALA A 223 55.80 -20.73 22.95
C ALA A 223 55.73 -20.86 21.41
N LYS A 224 55.36 -22.03 20.88
CA LYS A 224 55.19 -22.26 19.43
C LYS A 224 53.93 -21.61 18.88
N THR A 225 52.86 -21.61 19.67
CA THR A 225 51.51 -21.24 19.21
C THR A 225 51.11 -19.83 19.63
N ALA A 226 51.79 -19.24 20.62
CA ALA A 226 51.45 -17.95 21.21
C ALA A 226 51.32 -16.82 20.17
N LYS A 227 52.17 -16.84 19.14
CA LYS A 227 52.14 -15.86 18.04
C LYS A 227 50.79 -15.82 17.33
N PHE A 228 50.13 -16.96 17.13
CA PHE A 228 48.84 -17.08 16.45
C PHE A 228 47.64 -16.68 17.33
N ALA A 229 47.83 -16.63 18.65
CA ALA A 229 46.79 -16.27 19.62
C ALA A 229 47.01 -14.89 20.26
N SER A 230 48.01 -14.13 19.82
CA SER A 230 48.45 -12.89 20.46
C SER A 230 47.52 -11.69 20.20
N LYS A 231 46.86 -11.64 19.04
CA LYS A 231 46.01 -10.52 18.61
C LYS A 231 44.52 -10.83 18.80
N ASN A 232 43.73 -9.82 19.17
CA ASN A 232 42.27 -9.94 19.24
C ASN A 232 41.66 -9.84 17.84
N GLY A 233 40.50 -10.46 17.64
CA GLY A 233 39.70 -10.30 16.42
C GLY A 233 40.38 -10.72 15.11
N GLU A 234 41.40 -11.58 15.17
CA GLU A 234 42.20 -11.98 14.01
C GLU A 234 41.66 -13.27 13.38
N LEU A 235 41.26 -13.19 12.10
CA LEU A 235 41.00 -14.36 11.26
C LEU A 235 42.32 -14.83 10.64
N ILE A 236 42.72 -16.05 10.93
CA ILE A 236 43.92 -16.66 10.36
C ILE A 236 43.53 -17.81 9.42
N MET A 237 44.13 -17.83 8.23
CA MET A 237 43.95 -18.91 7.25
C MET A 237 45.31 -19.47 6.84
N TRP A 238 45.47 -20.78 6.91
CA TRP A 238 46.60 -21.48 6.30
C TRP A 238 46.14 -22.20 5.03
N PHE A 239 46.92 -22.03 3.97
CA PHE A 239 46.65 -22.59 2.65
C PHE A 239 47.73 -23.60 2.26
N GLY A 240 47.31 -24.85 2.05
CA GLY A 240 48.06 -25.88 1.33
C GLY A 240 47.35 -26.22 0.01
N ALA A 241 47.99 -27.00 -0.86
CA ALA A 241 47.51 -27.24 -2.23
C ALA A 241 46.02 -27.65 -2.31
N ASP A 242 45.61 -28.61 -1.49
CA ASP A 242 44.27 -29.25 -1.49
C ASP A 242 43.51 -29.10 -0.16
N ARG A 243 44.10 -28.40 0.82
CA ARG A 243 43.61 -28.32 2.20
C ARG A 243 43.88 -26.97 2.83
N ARG A 244 43.06 -26.59 3.80
CA ARG A 244 43.17 -25.31 4.50
C ARG A 244 42.75 -25.40 5.95
N VAL A 245 43.35 -24.58 6.78
CA VAL A 245 42.97 -24.39 8.19
C VAL A 245 42.48 -22.96 8.34
N ILE A 246 41.27 -22.78 8.87
CA ILE A 246 40.72 -21.48 9.22
C ILE A 246 40.58 -21.43 10.74
N MET A 247 41.16 -20.39 11.35
CA MET A 247 41.10 -20.13 12.78
C MET A 247 40.63 -18.71 13.04
N TYR A 248 39.75 -18.52 14.02
CA TYR A 248 39.40 -17.18 14.49
C TYR A 248 38.83 -17.21 15.92
N PRO A 249 38.96 -16.09 16.67
CA PRO A 249 38.45 -16.02 18.03
C PRO A 249 36.93 -15.88 18.09
N CYS A 250 36.32 -16.53 19.07
CA CYS A 250 34.92 -16.37 19.49
C CYS A 250 34.85 -16.26 21.02
N ASP A 251 33.67 -15.95 21.55
CA ASP A 251 33.40 -15.90 23.00
C ASP A 251 34.34 -14.96 23.79
N ASP A 252 34.28 -13.65 23.50
CA ASP A 252 35.13 -12.60 24.11
C ASP A 252 36.64 -12.87 23.94
N ASN A 253 37.00 -13.37 22.76
CA ASN A 253 38.31 -13.91 22.40
C ASN A 253 38.84 -14.98 23.37
N ARG A 254 38.00 -15.70 24.12
CA ARG A 254 38.46 -16.77 25.02
C ARG A 254 38.69 -18.09 24.30
N GLN A 255 37.98 -18.31 23.19
CA GLN A 255 38.00 -19.55 22.43
C GLN A 255 38.44 -19.30 20.99
N LEU A 256 39.27 -20.19 20.43
CA LEU A 256 39.68 -20.19 19.03
C LEU A 256 38.91 -21.28 18.29
N ASN A 257 38.08 -20.88 17.32
CA ASN A 257 37.34 -21.81 16.47
C ASN A 257 38.21 -22.27 15.30
N PHE A 258 38.27 -23.58 15.06
CA PHE A 258 38.97 -24.18 13.94
C PHE A 258 38.02 -24.82 12.92
N VAL A 259 38.33 -24.62 11.64
CA VAL A 259 37.76 -25.35 10.51
C VAL A 259 38.91 -25.83 9.62
N CYS A 260 39.19 -27.12 9.65
CA CYS A 260 40.29 -27.72 8.91
C CYS A 260 39.75 -28.55 7.75
N VAL A 261 39.68 -27.94 6.56
CA VAL A 261 39.17 -28.54 5.32
C VAL A 261 40.27 -29.37 4.64
N HIS A 262 39.94 -30.58 4.21
CA HIS A 262 40.85 -31.55 3.60
C HIS A 262 40.08 -32.48 2.61
N PRO A 263 40.78 -33.24 1.75
CA PRO A 263 40.16 -34.25 0.90
C PRO A 263 39.30 -35.26 1.68
N ARG A 264 38.12 -35.60 1.15
CA ARG A 264 37.15 -36.48 1.82
C ARG A 264 37.75 -37.86 2.13
N GLU A 265 38.53 -38.39 1.20
CA GLU A 265 39.04 -39.78 1.20
C GLU A 265 39.95 -40.05 2.40
N GLU A 266 40.57 -39.01 2.96
CA GLU A 266 41.46 -39.15 4.13
C GLU A 266 40.70 -39.40 5.44
N THR A 267 39.41 -39.07 5.51
CA THR A 267 38.59 -39.27 6.72
C THR A 267 37.27 -40.00 6.47
N GLN A 268 37.13 -40.60 5.29
CA GLN A 268 35.97 -41.38 4.93
C GLN A 268 35.85 -42.64 5.81
N VAL A 269 34.64 -42.91 6.29
CA VAL A 269 34.31 -44.14 7.04
C VAL A 269 33.33 -44.96 6.20
N ASP A 270 33.60 -46.25 6.03
CA ASP A 270 32.80 -47.15 5.16
C ASP A 270 31.43 -47.52 5.73
N ASN A 271 31.14 -47.18 7.01
CA ASN A 271 29.92 -47.57 7.71
C ASN A 271 29.22 -46.36 8.36
N VAL A 272 28.00 -46.06 7.90
CA VAL A 272 27.22 -44.86 8.27
C VAL A 272 26.77 -44.85 9.74
N ALA A 273 26.76 -46.03 10.40
CA ALA A 273 26.39 -46.16 11.81
C ALA A 273 27.43 -45.58 12.80
N ASP A 274 28.67 -45.34 12.36
CA ASP A 274 29.76 -44.78 13.18
C ASP A 274 29.92 -43.25 13.05
N TRP A 275 28.96 -42.55 12.41
CA TRP A 275 29.03 -41.11 12.07
C TRP A 275 29.27 -40.16 13.26
N ASN A 276 29.09 -40.63 14.50
CA ASN A 276 29.29 -39.82 15.71
C ASN A 276 30.57 -40.16 16.51
N THR A 277 31.46 -41.00 15.98
CA THR A 277 32.77 -41.26 16.62
C THR A 277 33.56 -39.96 16.68
N GLY A 278 33.88 -39.50 17.89
CA GLY A 278 34.62 -38.26 18.14
C GLY A 278 35.85 -38.18 17.24
N GLY A 279 36.07 -37.03 16.61
CA GLY A 279 37.17 -36.86 15.68
C GLY A 279 38.49 -37.23 16.37
N ASN A 280 39.27 -38.09 15.73
CA ASN A 280 40.49 -38.59 16.32
C ASN A 280 41.61 -37.55 16.12
N LYS A 281 42.14 -37.03 17.22
CA LYS A 281 43.26 -36.08 17.23
C LYS A 281 44.48 -36.61 16.46
N ALA A 282 44.76 -37.92 16.56
CA ALA A 282 45.83 -38.55 15.79
C ALA A 282 45.57 -38.46 14.28
N LYS A 283 44.32 -38.58 13.85
CA LYS A 283 43.95 -38.45 12.44
C LYS A 283 44.06 -37.01 11.96
N LEU A 284 43.67 -36.03 12.80
CA LEU A 284 43.89 -34.61 12.51
C LEU A 284 45.39 -34.32 12.29
N GLN A 285 46.26 -34.85 13.16
CA GLN A 285 47.72 -34.71 13.02
C GLN A 285 48.25 -35.38 11.75
N GLU A 286 47.74 -36.57 11.41
CA GLU A 286 48.12 -37.30 10.19
C GLU A 286 47.77 -36.52 8.92
N VAL A 287 46.54 -36.00 8.82
CA VAL A 287 46.05 -35.21 7.68
C VAL A 287 46.89 -33.94 7.50
N TYR A 288 47.28 -33.26 8.58
CA TYR A 288 48.03 -32.00 8.47
C TYR A 288 49.54 -32.15 8.62
N ARG A 289 50.10 -33.37 8.62
CA ARG A 289 51.52 -33.66 8.89
C ARG A 289 52.55 -32.88 8.06
N GLY A 290 52.16 -32.40 6.88
CA GLY A 290 53.01 -31.62 5.98
C GLY A 290 53.13 -30.13 6.35
N PHE A 291 52.30 -29.65 7.28
CA PHE A 291 52.32 -28.26 7.73
C PHE A 291 53.41 -28.04 8.80
N ASP A 292 53.79 -26.79 8.98
CA ASP A 292 54.79 -26.35 9.94
C ASP A 292 54.51 -26.83 11.38
N SER A 293 55.58 -27.08 12.12
CA SER A 293 55.52 -27.67 13.46
C SER A 293 54.75 -26.81 14.48
N ASP A 294 54.66 -25.50 14.26
CA ASP A 294 53.93 -24.60 15.15
C ASP A 294 52.42 -24.70 14.91
N LEU A 295 51.97 -24.91 13.66
CA LEU A 295 50.56 -25.19 13.39
C LEU A 295 50.16 -26.57 13.91
N LEU A 296 51.01 -27.58 13.73
CA LEU A 296 50.74 -28.92 14.28
C LEU A 296 50.62 -28.90 15.82
N ALA A 297 51.46 -28.12 16.50
CA ALA A 297 51.36 -27.90 17.94
C ALA A 297 50.04 -27.22 18.33
N LEU A 298 49.53 -26.30 17.49
CA LEU A 298 48.24 -25.64 17.71
C LEU A 298 47.05 -26.57 17.50
N LEU A 299 47.07 -27.41 16.46
CA LEU A 299 46.07 -28.45 16.23
C LEU A 299 46.08 -29.50 17.35
N ASP A 300 47.23 -29.71 18.00
CA ASP A 300 47.34 -30.59 19.17
C ASP A 300 46.68 -30.01 20.44
N LEU A 301 46.23 -28.76 20.43
CA LEU A 301 45.45 -28.21 21.54
C LEU A 301 43.95 -28.44 21.39
N ALA A 302 43.50 -29.13 20.33
CA ALA A 302 42.11 -29.46 20.10
C ALA A 302 41.47 -30.17 21.31
N GLU A 303 40.37 -29.62 21.82
CA GLU A 303 39.63 -30.22 22.93
C GLU A 303 38.92 -31.49 22.43
N ALA A 304 39.27 -32.65 22.99
CA ALA A 304 38.77 -33.95 22.52
C ALA A 304 37.23 -34.06 22.49
N GLY A 305 36.52 -33.38 23.39
CA GLY A 305 35.06 -33.34 23.42
C GLY A 305 34.41 -32.50 22.32
N SER A 306 35.16 -31.55 21.73
CA SER A 306 34.66 -30.64 20.68
C SER A 306 35.01 -31.12 19.27
N LEU A 307 36.00 -32.00 19.12
CA LEU A 307 36.52 -32.43 17.83
C LEU A 307 35.55 -33.34 17.08
N LYS A 308 35.09 -32.86 15.92
CA LYS A 308 34.18 -33.56 15.01
C LYS A 308 34.67 -33.44 13.56
N VAL A 309 34.36 -34.44 12.75
CA VAL A 309 34.59 -34.43 11.31
C VAL A 309 33.24 -34.28 10.62
N TRP A 310 33.15 -33.33 9.70
CA TRP A 310 31.96 -33.06 8.92
C TRP A 310 32.29 -33.22 7.45
N GLU A 311 31.56 -34.11 6.79
CA GLU A 311 31.53 -34.15 5.35
C GLU A 311 30.90 -32.86 4.80
N LEU A 312 31.57 -32.22 3.82
CA LEU A 312 31.02 -31.06 3.14
C LEU A 312 30.14 -31.49 1.97
N LEU A 313 28.86 -31.15 2.07
CA LEU A 313 27.85 -31.48 1.08
C LEU A 313 27.47 -30.24 0.29
N ASP A 314 27.36 -30.40 -1.03
CA ASP A 314 26.81 -29.42 -1.95
C ASP A 314 25.45 -29.90 -2.47
N MET A 315 24.68 -29.01 -3.08
CA MET A 315 23.38 -29.33 -3.67
C MET A 315 23.14 -28.47 -4.89
N ASP A 316 22.63 -29.08 -5.95
CA ASP A 316 22.21 -28.33 -7.14
C ASP A 316 21.06 -27.37 -6.80
N VAL A 317 20.96 -26.29 -7.58
CA VAL A 317 19.96 -25.24 -7.36
C VAL A 317 18.54 -25.83 -7.52
N LEU A 318 17.69 -25.60 -6.53
CA LEU A 318 16.28 -26.01 -6.59
C LEU A 318 15.54 -25.21 -7.67
N PRO A 319 14.60 -25.80 -8.42
CA PRO A 319 13.86 -25.08 -9.46
C PRO A 319 12.94 -23.99 -8.91
N SER A 320 12.51 -24.10 -7.66
CA SER A 320 11.67 -23.14 -6.95
C SER A 320 11.89 -23.28 -5.44
N TRP A 321 11.51 -22.26 -4.68
CA TRP A 321 11.49 -22.28 -3.23
C TRP A 321 10.09 -22.24 -2.66
N THR A 322 9.05 -22.18 -3.50
CA THR A 322 7.68 -22.01 -3.06
C THR A 322 6.74 -23.02 -3.70
N ASN A 323 5.69 -23.37 -2.97
CA ASN A 323 4.61 -24.20 -3.49
C ASN A 323 3.35 -23.93 -2.67
N GLY A 324 2.35 -23.25 -3.25
CA GLY A 324 1.14 -22.88 -2.53
C GLY A 324 1.45 -22.02 -1.29
N ARG A 325 1.18 -22.55 -0.10
CA ARG A 325 1.43 -21.89 1.20
C ARG A 325 2.82 -22.15 1.78
N LEU A 326 3.66 -22.90 1.06
CA LEU A 326 4.99 -23.30 1.53
C LEU A 326 6.08 -22.39 0.94
N ALA A 327 7.05 -21.98 1.78
CA ALA A 327 8.29 -21.34 1.35
C ALA A 327 9.54 -21.92 2.07
N LEU A 328 10.59 -22.19 1.31
CA LEU A 328 11.89 -22.61 1.82
C LEU A 328 12.75 -21.41 2.24
N LEU A 329 13.54 -21.58 3.30
CA LEU A 329 14.56 -20.61 3.74
C LEU A 329 15.79 -21.33 4.32
N GLY A 330 16.93 -20.64 4.34
CA GLY A 330 18.21 -21.16 4.82
C GLY A 330 18.67 -22.42 4.06
N ASP A 331 19.37 -23.32 4.76
CA ASP A 331 19.95 -24.54 4.17
C ASP A 331 18.92 -25.49 3.53
N ALA A 332 17.63 -25.34 3.86
CA ALA A 332 16.57 -26.06 3.14
C ALA A 332 16.45 -25.57 1.69
N ALA A 333 16.60 -24.27 1.45
CA ALA A 333 16.56 -23.68 0.11
C ALA A 333 17.93 -23.72 -0.60
N HIS A 334 19.01 -23.37 0.12
CA HIS A 334 20.34 -23.13 -0.45
C HIS A 334 21.45 -23.55 0.53
N PRO A 335 21.77 -24.84 0.67
CA PRO A 335 22.84 -25.27 1.58
C PRO A 335 24.21 -24.74 1.12
N PHE A 336 24.97 -24.13 2.03
CA PHE A 336 26.26 -23.52 1.73
C PHE A 336 27.44 -24.41 2.07
N LEU A 337 28.43 -24.47 1.16
CA LEU A 337 29.79 -24.81 1.54
C LEU A 337 30.33 -23.72 2.50
N PRO A 338 31.12 -24.06 3.53
CA PRO A 338 31.48 -23.15 4.61
C PRO A 338 32.57 -22.12 4.24
N HIS A 339 32.91 -21.97 2.95
CA HIS A 339 34.12 -21.28 2.51
C HIS A 339 34.02 -19.76 2.53
N GLN A 340 32.80 -19.21 2.57
CA GLN A 340 32.54 -17.78 2.65
C GLN A 340 31.85 -17.34 3.96
N GLY A 341 31.55 -18.29 4.85
CA GLY A 341 30.92 -17.99 6.15
C GLY A 341 29.49 -17.43 6.10
N GLN A 342 28.80 -17.53 4.95
CA GLN A 342 27.54 -16.82 4.70
C GLN A 342 26.24 -17.62 4.84
N GLY A 343 26.28 -18.92 5.12
CA GLY A 343 25.04 -19.71 5.26
C GLY A 343 24.08 -19.12 6.31
N ALA A 344 24.60 -18.78 7.49
CA ALA A 344 23.80 -18.12 8.54
C ALA A 344 23.33 -16.72 8.13
N GLY A 345 24.18 -15.93 7.46
CA GLY A 345 23.84 -14.59 7.00
C GLY A 345 22.72 -14.60 5.95
N CYS A 346 22.80 -15.50 4.97
CA CYS A 346 21.75 -15.68 3.96
C CYS A 346 20.44 -16.17 4.58
N ALA A 347 20.48 -17.05 5.57
CA ALA A 347 19.28 -17.49 6.29
C ALA A 347 18.61 -16.35 7.10
N ILE A 348 19.41 -15.40 7.62
CA ILE A 348 18.91 -14.18 8.26
C ILE A 348 18.27 -13.25 7.22
N GLU A 349 18.92 -13.05 6.07
CA GLU A 349 18.34 -12.30 4.93
C GLU A 349 16.98 -12.89 4.53
N ASP A 350 16.89 -14.21 4.34
CA ASP A 350 15.64 -14.89 3.99
C ASP A 350 14.52 -14.62 5.01
N ALA A 351 14.83 -14.76 6.31
CA ALA A 351 13.88 -14.51 7.38
C ALA A 351 13.33 -13.08 7.35
N THR A 352 14.19 -12.10 7.07
CA THR A 352 13.80 -10.69 6.99
C THR A 352 13.00 -10.37 5.72
N ALA A 353 13.38 -10.92 4.56
CA ALA A 353 12.63 -10.76 3.32
C ALA A 353 11.24 -11.40 3.41
N LEU A 354 11.14 -12.58 4.03
CA LEU A 354 9.87 -13.27 4.25
C LEU A 354 8.93 -12.41 5.10
N ALA A 355 9.43 -11.79 6.17
CA ALA A 355 8.65 -10.87 6.98
C ALA A 355 8.28 -9.57 6.24
N ALA A 356 9.16 -9.04 5.39
CA ALA A 356 8.84 -7.86 4.59
C ALA A 356 7.70 -8.11 3.59
N VAL A 357 7.67 -9.27 2.93
CA VAL A 357 6.56 -9.61 2.01
C VAL A 357 5.29 -10.03 2.74
N LEU A 358 5.42 -10.56 3.97
CA LEU A 358 4.33 -10.86 4.89
C LEU A 358 4.25 -9.77 5.96
N HIS A 359 4.14 -8.50 5.56
CA HIS A 359 4.01 -7.43 6.53
C HIS A 359 2.62 -7.44 7.19
N LYS A 360 2.47 -6.67 8.27
CA LYS A 360 1.19 -6.52 8.97
C LYS A 360 0.06 -6.13 8.01
N GLY A 361 -1.06 -6.86 8.08
CA GLY A 361 -2.28 -6.60 7.30
C GLY A 361 -2.45 -7.46 6.05
N VAL A 362 -1.46 -8.28 5.67
CA VAL A 362 -1.58 -9.25 4.58
C VAL A 362 -2.71 -10.24 4.85
N GLN A 363 -3.53 -10.49 3.83
CA GLN A 363 -4.64 -11.43 3.88
C GLN A 363 -4.20 -12.83 3.48
N ALA A 364 -4.84 -13.86 4.05
CA ALA A 364 -4.52 -15.26 3.76
C ALA A 364 -4.66 -15.63 2.26
N ALA A 365 -5.52 -14.91 1.53
CA ALA A 365 -5.72 -15.09 0.09
C ALA A 365 -4.51 -14.63 -0.75
N ASP A 366 -3.72 -13.67 -0.26
CA ASP A 366 -2.57 -13.13 -0.99
C ASP A 366 -1.28 -13.94 -0.74
N VAL A 367 -1.30 -14.89 0.20
CA VAL A 367 -0.09 -15.60 0.67
C VAL A 367 0.71 -16.20 -0.46
N ALA A 368 0.08 -16.95 -1.38
CA ALA A 368 0.81 -17.62 -2.46
C ALA A 368 1.59 -16.64 -3.34
N GLU A 369 0.97 -15.49 -3.67
CA GLU A 369 1.61 -14.44 -4.47
C GLU A 369 2.71 -13.72 -3.68
N ARG A 370 2.50 -13.49 -2.36
CA ARG A 370 3.53 -12.91 -1.48
C ARG A 370 4.75 -13.83 -1.34
N LEU A 371 4.54 -15.15 -1.23
CA LEU A 371 5.66 -16.11 -1.19
C LEU A 371 6.42 -16.13 -2.52
N GLN A 372 5.72 -16.02 -3.65
CA GLN A 372 6.39 -15.87 -4.96
C GLN A 372 7.25 -14.60 -4.99
N LEU A 373 6.77 -13.49 -4.44
CA LEU A 373 7.55 -12.26 -4.32
C LEU A 373 8.82 -12.46 -3.46
N TYR A 374 8.71 -13.19 -2.34
CA TYR A 374 9.88 -13.57 -1.53
C TYR A 374 10.90 -14.38 -2.33
N GLN A 375 10.45 -15.33 -3.16
CA GLN A 375 11.35 -16.06 -4.06
C GLN A 375 12.02 -15.10 -5.05
N ASP A 376 11.27 -14.22 -5.70
CA ASP A 376 11.82 -13.28 -6.70
C ASP A 376 12.90 -12.37 -6.10
N ILE A 377 12.73 -11.99 -4.83
CA ILE A 377 13.69 -11.20 -4.06
C ILE A 377 14.97 -12.02 -3.74
N ARG A 378 14.82 -13.25 -3.25
CA ARG A 378 15.91 -14.00 -2.61
C ARG A 378 16.63 -14.99 -3.52
N TYR A 379 15.93 -15.58 -4.48
CA TYR A 379 16.40 -16.73 -5.25
C TYR A 379 17.70 -16.45 -6.00
N VAL A 380 17.74 -15.38 -6.79
CA VAL A 380 18.95 -15.02 -7.56
C VAL A 380 20.10 -14.67 -6.61
N ARG A 381 19.81 -13.96 -5.53
CA ARG A 381 20.81 -13.48 -4.58
C ARG A 381 21.49 -14.61 -3.83
N ALA A 382 20.73 -15.49 -3.17
CA ALA A 382 21.33 -16.59 -2.41
C ALA A 382 22.11 -17.54 -3.32
N ASN A 383 21.59 -17.85 -4.51
CA ASN A 383 22.29 -18.71 -5.48
C ASN A 383 23.61 -18.07 -5.96
N LYS A 384 23.66 -16.75 -6.18
CA LYS A 384 24.91 -16.05 -6.53
C LYS A 384 25.93 -16.11 -5.39
N ILE A 385 25.51 -15.93 -4.14
CA ILE A 385 26.39 -16.05 -2.96
C ILE A 385 26.87 -17.50 -2.79
N GLN A 386 26.00 -18.49 -3.03
CA GLN A 386 26.35 -19.92 -2.99
C GLN A 386 27.45 -20.25 -4.01
N GLU A 387 27.32 -19.72 -5.24
CA GLU A 387 28.31 -19.89 -6.29
C GLU A 387 29.67 -19.27 -5.94
N PHE A 388 29.69 -18.09 -5.29
CA PHE A 388 30.94 -17.54 -4.74
C PHE A 388 31.57 -18.47 -3.71
N SER A 389 30.77 -19.15 -2.89
CA SER A 389 31.27 -20.14 -1.92
C SER A 389 31.86 -21.37 -2.60
N ARG A 390 31.25 -21.87 -3.69
CA ARG A 390 31.80 -22.97 -4.51
C ARG A 390 33.15 -22.60 -5.12
N LYS A 391 33.25 -21.41 -5.71
CA LYS A 391 34.51 -20.91 -6.30
C LYS A 391 35.61 -20.76 -5.24
N ALA A 392 35.28 -20.22 -4.07
CA ALA A 392 36.21 -20.14 -2.93
C ALA A 392 36.60 -21.52 -2.39
N GLY A 393 35.78 -22.54 -2.64
CA GLY A 393 35.98 -23.91 -2.21
C GLY A 393 37.09 -24.66 -2.91
N ARG A 394 37.38 -24.28 -4.17
CA ARG A 394 38.37 -24.92 -5.05
C ARG A 394 39.77 -24.91 -4.46
N ASP A 395 40.57 -25.85 -4.93
CA ASP A 395 41.99 -25.98 -4.58
C ASP A 395 42.78 -24.78 -5.10
N LEU A 396 43.95 -24.53 -4.50
CA LEU A 396 44.71 -23.28 -4.72
C LEU A 396 45.01 -23.02 -6.20
N ASP A 397 45.39 -24.05 -6.94
CA ASP A 397 45.74 -23.95 -8.36
C ASP A 397 44.51 -23.73 -9.26
N ASP A 398 43.31 -24.08 -8.78
CA ASP A 398 42.03 -23.99 -9.50
C ASP A 398 41.18 -22.75 -9.10
N ARG A 399 41.71 -21.89 -8.23
CA ARG A 399 41.03 -20.69 -7.72
C ARG A 399 41.00 -19.50 -8.69
N ALA A 400 41.50 -19.66 -9.93
CA ALA A 400 41.48 -18.60 -10.93
C ALA A 400 40.05 -18.05 -11.15
N GLY A 401 39.87 -16.73 -11.10
CA GLY A 401 38.63 -16.04 -11.41
C GLY A 401 37.68 -15.71 -10.24
N LEU A 402 38.12 -15.83 -8.98
CA LEU A 402 37.37 -15.31 -7.83
C LEU A 402 37.67 -13.82 -7.59
N ASP A 403 36.76 -12.93 -8.01
CA ASP A 403 36.83 -11.52 -7.66
C ASP A 403 36.26 -11.28 -6.26
N MET A 404 37.16 -11.15 -5.28
CA MET A 404 36.79 -10.90 -3.88
C MET A 404 36.15 -9.52 -3.68
N MET A 405 36.44 -8.54 -4.55
CA MET A 405 35.83 -7.21 -4.48
C MET A 405 34.37 -7.26 -4.97
N GLU A 406 34.11 -8.00 -6.06
CA GLU A 406 32.74 -8.24 -6.54
C GLU A 406 31.90 -8.91 -5.45
N TYR A 407 32.41 -9.98 -4.83
CA TYR A 407 31.72 -10.67 -3.73
C TYR A 407 31.46 -9.72 -2.55
N THR A 408 32.48 -8.97 -2.12
CA THR A 408 32.37 -8.04 -0.99
C THR A 408 31.31 -6.98 -1.24
N ASN A 409 31.32 -6.35 -2.42
CA ASN A 409 30.34 -5.32 -2.78
C ASN A 409 28.92 -5.89 -2.91
N TYR A 410 28.77 -7.04 -3.58
CA TYR A 410 27.47 -7.67 -3.77
C TYR A 410 26.87 -8.14 -2.45
N ASN A 411 27.70 -8.66 -1.54
CA ASN A 411 27.24 -9.27 -0.31
C ASN A 411 27.12 -8.27 0.84
N PHE A 412 28.23 -7.62 1.25
CA PHE A 412 28.29 -6.84 2.49
C PHE A 412 27.61 -5.47 2.37
N GLY A 413 27.50 -4.93 1.16
CA GLY A 413 26.87 -3.63 0.89
C GLY A 413 25.34 -3.67 0.72
N HIS A 414 24.69 -4.79 1.03
CA HIS A 414 23.25 -4.98 0.79
C HIS A 414 22.47 -5.01 2.10
N ASP A 415 21.36 -4.27 2.15
CA ASP A 415 20.33 -4.36 3.17
C ASP A 415 19.10 -5.06 2.59
N GLU A 416 18.84 -6.29 3.05
CA GLU A 416 17.74 -7.10 2.52
C GLU A 416 16.37 -6.57 2.89
N TRP A 417 16.23 -5.93 4.05
CA TRP A 417 14.93 -5.39 4.47
C TRP A 417 14.52 -4.23 3.56
N ASP A 418 15.42 -3.28 3.34
CA ASP A 418 15.14 -2.11 2.51
C ASP A 418 14.87 -2.51 1.05
N ASN A 419 15.64 -3.47 0.53
CA ASN A 419 15.41 -4.06 -0.79
C ASN A 419 14.02 -4.72 -0.88
N ALA A 420 13.68 -5.61 0.06
CA ALA A 420 12.42 -6.33 0.05
C ALA A 420 11.20 -5.40 0.19
N VAL A 421 11.28 -4.39 1.06
CA VAL A 421 10.19 -3.39 1.23
C VAL A 421 9.98 -2.55 -0.04
N ASP A 422 11.05 -2.13 -0.72
CA ASP A 422 10.91 -1.40 -1.99
C ASP A 422 10.29 -2.27 -3.10
N VAL A 423 10.68 -3.54 -3.18
CA VAL A 423 10.07 -4.51 -4.10
C VAL A 423 8.58 -4.70 -3.80
N VAL A 424 8.20 -4.81 -2.51
CA VAL A 424 6.79 -4.87 -2.08
C VAL A 424 6.03 -3.62 -2.51
N ARG A 425 6.55 -2.41 -2.26
CA ARG A 425 5.89 -1.16 -2.68
C ARG A 425 5.62 -1.13 -4.18
N LYS A 426 6.63 -1.49 -4.98
CA LYS A 426 6.49 -1.54 -6.45
C LYS A 426 5.49 -2.60 -6.91
N TRP A 427 5.46 -3.75 -6.25
CA TRP A 427 4.46 -4.79 -6.51
C TRP A 427 3.05 -4.29 -6.20
N GLU A 428 2.84 -3.60 -5.07
CA GLU A 428 1.55 -3.02 -4.70
C GLU A 428 1.08 -1.94 -5.67
N TRP A 429 2.00 -1.09 -6.14
CA TRP A 429 1.67 -0.06 -7.14
C TRP A 429 1.24 -0.64 -8.48
N LYS A 430 1.91 -1.71 -8.95
CA LYS A 430 1.54 -2.37 -10.22
C LYS A 430 0.12 -2.94 -10.22
N ARG A 431 -0.42 -3.27 -9.05
CA ARG A 431 -1.78 -3.79 -8.88
C ARG A 431 -2.85 -2.71 -8.89
N LYS A 432 -2.45 -1.44 -8.92
CA LYS A 432 -3.36 -0.28 -8.91
C LYS A 432 -3.28 0.42 -10.27
N PRO A 433 -4.14 0.07 -11.24
CA PRO A 433 -4.02 0.55 -12.62
C PRO A 433 -4.29 2.05 -12.79
N HIS A 434 -4.88 2.71 -11.78
CA HIS A 434 -5.33 4.10 -11.86
C HIS A 434 -4.62 5.01 -10.85
N LEU A 435 -3.37 4.69 -10.50
CA LEU A 435 -2.57 5.57 -9.65
C LEU A 435 -2.28 6.91 -10.32
N TYR A 436 -2.44 7.99 -9.57
CA TYR A 436 -1.98 9.31 -9.98
C TYR A 436 -0.49 9.45 -9.67
N TRP A 437 0.31 9.66 -10.72
CA TRP A 437 1.75 9.89 -10.62
C TRP A 437 2.04 11.36 -10.89
N ARG A 438 2.92 11.95 -10.07
CA ARG A 438 3.47 13.29 -10.31
C ARG A 438 4.94 13.31 -9.94
N MET A 439 5.66 14.30 -10.45
CA MET A 439 7.06 14.48 -10.08
C MET A 439 7.17 14.93 -8.61
N PRO A 440 8.20 14.47 -7.86
CA PRO A 440 9.19 13.46 -8.25
C PRO A 440 8.67 12.01 -8.07
N VAL A 441 8.66 11.23 -9.16
CA VAL A 441 8.12 9.85 -9.16
C VAL A 441 8.94 8.85 -8.33
N SER A 442 10.18 9.19 -7.97
CA SER A 442 11.06 8.34 -7.16
C SER A 442 10.51 8.03 -5.77
N PHE A 443 9.52 8.78 -5.31
CA PHE A 443 8.90 8.63 -3.99
C PHE A 443 7.54 7.93 -4.03
N GLY A 444 7.14 7.41 -5.20
CA GLY A 444 5.86 6.72 -5.37
C GLY A 444 4.74 7.63 -5.91
N PRO A 445 3.49 7.14 -5.87
CA PRO A 445 2.34 7.89 -6.35
C PRO A 445 2.08 9.12 -5.48
N PHE A 446 1.60 10.20 -6.10
CA PHE A 446 1.48 11.50 -5.43
C PHE A 446 0.15 11.60 -4.67
N PRO A 447 0.14 11.86 -3.34
CA PRO A 447 -1.09 12.07 -2.60
C PRO A 447 -1.76 13.39 -3.03
N GLY A 448 -3.08 13.41 -3.16
CA GLY A 448 -3.77 14.61 -3.60
C GLY A 448 -5.29 14.51 -3.46
N PRO A 449 -6.06 15.40 -4.10
CA PRO A 449 -7.51 15.43 -3.97
C PRO A 449 -8.21 14.13 -4.40
N ARG A 450 -7.56 13.30 -5.21
CA ARG A 450 -8.13 12.09 -5.80
C ARG A 450 -7.64 10.80 -5.13
N GLN A 451 -6.52 10.83 -4.42
CA GLN A 451 -5.95 9.63 -3.80
C GLN A 451 -5.08 9.90 -2.55
N THR A 452 -4.91 8.90 -1.71
CA THR A 452 -3.91 8.84 -0.64
C THR A 452 -2.53 8.48 -1.20
N PHE A 453 -1.50 8.47 -0.35
CA PHE A 453 -0.14 8.07 -0.77
C PHE A 453 -0.04 6.57 -1.11
N GLU A 454 -0.96 5.76 -0.58
CA GLU A 454 -1.13 4.36 -0.96
C GLU A 454 -1.95 4.21 -2.25
N GLY A 455 -2.48 5.30 -2.82
CA GLY A 455 -3.32 5.25 -4.01
C GLY A 455 -4.78 4.87 -3.75
N LEU A 456 -5.26 5.01 -2.51
CA LEU A 456 -6.68 4.80 -2.19
C LEU A 456 -7.47 6.07 -2.56
N PRO A 457 -8.67 5.98 -3.17
CA PRO A 457 -9.50 7.15 -3.43
C PRO A 457 -9.84 7.94 -2.17
N ARG A 458 -9.89 9.27 -2.27
CA ARG A 458 -10.33 10.14 -1.16
C ARG A 458 -11.80 10.53 -1.30
N THR A 459 -12.45 10.78 -0.16
CA THR A 459 -13.86 11.21 -0.11
C THR A 459 -13.96 12.50 0.71
N ALA A 460 -14.28 13.62 0.06
CA ALA A 460 -14.27 14.95 0.69
C ALA A 460 -15.56 15.23 1.49
N THR A 461 -15.90 14.32 2.41
CA THR A 461 -17.21 14.21 3.10
C THR A 461 -17.55 15.37 4.05
N GLN A 462 -16.57 16.15 4.49
CA GLN A 462 -16.77 17.29 5.40
C GLN A 462 -16.37 18.64 4.81
N SER A 463 -16.12 18.68 3.49
CA SER A 463 -15.68 19.92 2.85
C SER A 463 -16.84 20.91 2.72
N THR A 464 -16.53 22.21 2.78
CA THR A 464 -17.49 23.29 2.54
C THR A 464 -16.97 24.24 1.48
N PHE A 465 -17.89 24.92 0.79
CA PHE A 465 -17.53 25.92 -0.20
C PHE A 465 -18.33 27.21 -0.04
N VAL A 466 -17.70 28.34 -0.37
CA VAL A 466 -18.36 29.63 -0.56
C VAL A 466 -17.88 30.20 -1.89
N THR A 467 -18.79 30.43 -2.81
CA THR A 467 -18.49 30.98 -4.14
C THR A 467 -19.17 32.32 -4.34
N ALA A 468 -18.38 33.37 -4.59
CA ALA A 468 -18.87 34.68 -4.98
C ALA A 468 -18.58 34.92 -6.47
N SER A 469 -19.61 35.22 -7.26
CA SER A 469 -19.48 35.43 -8.71
C SER A 469 -20.12 36.74 -9.16
N VAL A 470 -19.49 37.43 -10.11
CA VAL A 470 -20.02 38.63 -10.79
C VAL A 470 -20.05 38.36 -12.30
N LYS A 471 -21.24 38.32 -12.91
CA LYS A 471 -21.45 38.20 -14.36
C LYS A 471 -21.66 39.59 -14.97
N PHE A 472 -21.02 39.87 -16.10
CA PHE A 472 -21.05 41.17 -16.74
C PHE A 472 -20.99 41.08 -18.27
N LYS A 473 -21.47 42.14 -18.95
CA LYS A 473 -21.30 42.36 -20.40
C LYS A 473 -19.99 43.07 -20.66
N THR A 474 -19.28 42.63 -21.71
CA THR A 474 -18.00 43.21 -22.13
C THR A 474 -17.76 43.05 -23.63
N SER A 475 -16.62 43.55 -24.12
CA SER A 475 -16.19 43.49 -25.51
C SER A 475 -15.89 42.04 -25.93
N ARG A 476 -16.64 41.52 -26.92
CA ARG A 476 -16.36 40.20 -27.49
C ARG A 476 -14.96 40.13 -28.12
N THR A 477 -14.58 41.17 -28.87
CA THR A 477 -13.29 41.23 -29.56
C THR A 477 -12.11 41.22 -28.58
N MET A 478 -12.23 41.94 -27.46
CA MET A 478 -11.19 41.92 -26.42
C MET A 478 -11.03 40.51 -25.85
N LEU A 479 -12.13 39.85 -25.47
CA LEU A 479 -12.10 38.49 -24.93
C LEU A 479 -11.60 37.46 -25.96
N GLN A 480 -11.91 37.65 -27.25
CA GLN A 480 -11.43 36.77 -28.33
C GLN A 480 -9.90 36.77 -28.42
N ASN A 481 -9.23 37.88 -28.11
CA ASN A 481 -7.77 37.98 -28.11
C ASN A 481 -7.11 37.14 -26.99
N LEU A 482 -7.90 36.59 -26.05
CA LEU A 482 -7.43 35.68 -25.00
C LEU A 482 -7.49 34.21 -25.42
N PHE A 483 -8.05 33.89 -26.59
CA PHE A 483 -8.09 32.52 -27.08
C PHE A 483 -6.71 32.05 -27.54
N PRO A 484 -6.30 30.83 -27.16
CA PRO A 484 -4.95 30.31 -27.45
C PRO A 484 -4.79 29.89 -28.92
N SER A 485 -5.90 29.68 -29.64
CA SER A 485 -5.88 29.33 -31.06
C SER A 485 -7.16 29.75 -31.77
N VAL A 486 -7.11 29.77 -33.10
CA VAL A 486 -8.25 30.07 -33.98
C VAL A 486 -9.36 29.01 -33.93
N SER A 487 -9.12 27.86 -33.29
CA SER A 487 -10.13 26.82 -33.08
C SER A 487 -11.20 27.25 -32.06
N PHE A 488 -10.92 28.24 -31.23
CA PHE A 488 -11.90 28.84 -30.33
C PHE A 488 -12.61 30.01 -31.00
N ARG A 489 -13.93 30.08 -30.84
CA ARG A 489 -14.74 31.20 -31.33
C ARG A 489 -15.96 31.40 -30.44
N PHE A 490 -16.60 32.56 -30.56
CA PHE A 490 -17.89 32.78 -29.92
C PHE A 490 -19.03 32.19 -30.77
N LYS A 491 -20.06 31.64 -30.10
CA LYS A 491 -21.32 31.20 -30.73
C LYS A 491 -22.05 32.37 -31.39
N SER A 492 -22.09 33.51 -30.69
CA SER A 492 -22.79 34.71 -31.13
C SER A 492 -21.93 35.58 -32.05
N PRO A 493 -22.48 36.09 -33.17
CA PRO A 493 -21.79 37.04 -34.05
C PRO A 493 -21.78 38.48 -33.50
N GLY A 494 -22.39 38.75 -32.33
CA GLY A 494 -22.51 40.08 -31.76
C GLY A 494 -21.16 40.73 -31.38
N THR A 495 -21.14 42.03 -31.09
CA THR A 495 -19.94 42.74 -30.62
C THR A 495 -19.78 42.70 -29.09
N VAL A 496 -20.82 42.25 -28.39
CA VAL A 496 -20.88 42.11 -26.92
C VAL A 496 -20.89 40.64 -26.55
N ALA A 497 -20.16 40.28 -25.50
CA ALA A 497 -20.11 38.94 -24.92
C ALA A 497 -20.33 39.01 -23.40
N HIS A 498 -20.53 37.84 -22.77
CA HIS A 498 -20.66 37.70 -21.33
C HIS A 498 -19.42 37.03 -20.74
N ALA A 499 -18.99 37.54 -19.59
CA ALA A 499 -17.95 36.90 -18.78
C ALA A 499 -18.32 36.98 -17.30
N SER A 500 -17.65 36.17 -16.49
CA SER A 500 -17.75 36.26 -15.04
C SER A 500 -16.40 36.14 -14.36
N PHE A 501 -16.25 36.85 -13.24
CA PHE A 501 -15.24 36.53 -12.25
C PHE A 501 -15.89 35.75 -11.13
N SER A 502 -15.29 34.61 -10.76
CA SER A 502 -15.79 33.75 -9.70
C SER A 502 -14.68 33.38 -8.73
N GLN A 503 -14.89 33.69 -7.45
CA GLN A 503 -13.99 33.33 -6.36
C GLN A 503 -14.65 32.25 -5.50
N THR A 504 -13.97 31.13 -5.29
CA THR A 504 -14.42 30.08 -4.37
C THR A 504 -13.43 29.93 -3.22
N THR A 505 -13.96 29.82 -2.01
CA THR A 505 -13.24 29.39 -0.80
C THR A 505 -13.67 27.97 -0.49
N LEU A 506 -12.70 27.07 -0.38
CA LEU A 506 -12.88 25.67 0.00
C LEU A 506 -12.28 25.46 1.38
N ASN A 507 -13.01 24.79 2.29
CA ASN A 507 -12.52 24.41 3.62
C ASN A 507 -12.77 22.93 3.89
N GLY A 508 -12.07 22.35 4.86
CA GLY A 508 -12.27 20.95 5.27
C GLY A 508 -11.73 19.95 4.23
N MET A 509 -10.67 20.31 3.51
CA MET A 509 -10.09 19.47 2.47
C MET A 509 -9.21 18.38 3.11
N GLU A 510 -9.70 17.14 3.10
CA GLU A 510 -9.02 15.97 3.68
C GLU A 510 -7.57 15.82 3.19
N TRP A 511 -7.34 16.01 1.89
CA TRP A 511 -6.03 15.90 1.26
C TRP A 511 -5.04 17.01 1.64
N LEU A 512 -5.53 18.09 2.28
CA LEU A 512 -4.74 19.15 2.90
C LEU A 512 -4.76 19.06 4.44
N GLY A 513 -5.07 17.89 5.00
CA GLY A 513 -5.13 17.69 6.45
C GLY A 513 -6.28 18.45 7.13
N GLY A 514 -7.38 18.70 6.41
CA GLY A 514 -8.52 19.48 6.89
C GLY A 514 -8.44 20.99 6.62
N GLY A 515 -7.33 21.45 6.02
CA GLY A 515 -7.15 22.84 5.59
C GLY A 515 -8.08 23.28 4.45
N GLY A 516 -7.80 24.46 3.91
CA GLY A 516 -8.61 25.08 2.87
C GLY A 516 -7.78 25.96 1.95
N TYR A 517 -8.34 26.29 0.79
CA TYR A 517 -7.71 27.19 -0.17
C TYR A 517 -8.77 28.01 -0.91
N ARG A 518 -8.31 29.02 -1.63
CA ARG A 518 -9.14 29.95 -2.40
C ARG A 518 -8.66 29.97 -3.83
N HIS A 519 -9.61 30.11 -4.75
CA HIS A 519 -9.32 30.36 -6.14
C HIS A 519 -10.20 31.46 -6.71
N LEU A 520 -9.71 32.18 -7.71
CA LEU A 520 -10.40 33.25 -8.43
C LEU A 520 -10.18 33.07 -9.93
N GLY A 521 -11.25 32.81 -10.69
CA GLY A 521 -11.17 32.56 -12.13
C GLY A 521 -11.91 33.59 -12.97
N LEU A 522 -11.44 33.80 -14.20
CA LEU A 522 -12.16 34.48 -15.27
C LEU A 522 -12.81 33.43 -16.17
N TYR A 523 -14.12 33.54 -16.40
CA TYR A 523 -14.89 32.61 -17.21
C TYR A 523 -15.51 33.36 -18.39
N ILE A 524 -15.22 32.93 -19.62
CA ILE A 524 -15.73 33.52 -20.86
C ILE A 524 -16.84 32.61 -21.39
N HIS A 525 -18.07 33.13 -21.44
CA HIS A 525 -19.26 32.33 -21.77
C HIS A 525 -19.58 32.31 -23.27
N GLY A 526 -20.33 31.31 -23.72
CA GLY A 526 -20.82 31.23 -25.10
C GLY A 526 -19.72 30.95 -26.12
N VAL A 527 -18.78 30.06 -25.79
CA VAL A 527 -17.62 29.70 -26.61
C VAL A 527 -17.84 28.35 -27.30
N GLU A 528 -17.37 28.23 -28.54
CA GLU A 528 -17.23 26.98 -29.26
C GLU A 528 -15.76 26.64 -29.48
N TYR A 529 -15.43 25.34 -29.45
CA TYR A 529 -14.14 24.81 -29.84
C TYR A 529 -14.28 23.81 -30.98
N VAL A 530 -13.57 24.06 -32.09
CA VAL A 530 -13.49 23.12 -33.21
C VAL A 530 -12.31 22.17 -33.00
N THR A 531 -12.64 20.91 -32.72
CA THR A 531 -11.66 19.83 -32.55
C THR A 531 -10.91 19.54 -33.85
N LYS A 532 -9.78 18.82 -33.76
CA LYS A 532 -9.01 18.39 -34.94
C LYS A 532 -9.80 17.50 -35.91
N SER A 533 -10.83 16.79 -35.44
CA SER A 533 -11.72 15.98 -36.27
C SER A 533 -12.87 16.77 -36.91
N GLY A 534 -12.97 18.07 -36.62
CA GLY A 534 -14.03 18.95 -37.12
C GLY A 534 -15.30 18.97 -36.25
N ALA A 535 -15.38 18.18 -35.18
CA ALA A 535 -16.47 18.27 -34.21
C ALA A 535 -16.44 19.60 -33.46
N VAL A 536 -17.61 20.20 -33.22
CA VAL A 536 -17.79 21.45 -32.49
C VAL A 536 -18.26 21.12 -31.08
N LEU A 537 -17.55 21.63 -30.08
CA LEU A 537 -17.91 21.53 -28.67
C LEU A 537 -18.31 22.89 -28.13
N ASP A 538 -19.30 22.90 -27.24
CA ASP A 538 -19.92 24.12 -26.72
C ASP A 538 -19.65 24.28 -25.22
N GLY A 539 -19.23 25.46 -24.78
CA GLY A 539 -18.87 25.64 -23.38
C GLY A 539 -18.43 27.03 -22.98
N THR A 540 -17.99 27.12 -21.72
CA THR A 540 -17.34 28.30 -21.15
C THR A 540 -15.82 28.10 -21.19
N PHE A 541 -15.06 29.11 -21.62
CA PHE A 541 -13.59 29.06 -21.62
C PHE A 541 -13.00 29.70 -20.36
N LEU A 542 -12.11 28.98 -19.68
CA LEU A 542 -11.34 29.43 -18.53
C LEU A 542 -9.91 29.78 -18.98
N PRO A 543 -9.61 31.04 -19.34
CA PRO A 543 -8.25 31.46 -19.68
C PRO A 543 -7.32 31.56 -18.46
N LEU A 544 -7.87 31.73 -17.25
CA LEU A 544 -7.07 32.04 -16.07
C LEU A 544 -7.77 31.62 -14.78
N LEU A 545 -7.02 30.96 -13.90
CA LEU A 545 -7.43 30.65 -12.53
C LEU A 545 -6.32 31.01 -11.55
N PHE A 546 -6.55 31.99 -10.70
CA PHE A 546 -5.66 32.26 -9.58
C PHE A 546 -5.96 31.33 -8.40
N GLU A 547 -4.95 30.86 -7.69
CA GLU A 547 -5.09 30.15 -6.41
C GLU A 547 -4.09 30.65 -5.37
N ASN A 548 -4.45 30.57 -4.10
CA ASN A 548 -3.61 31.06 -2.99
C ASN A 548 -2.75 29.98 -2.31
N LEU A 549 -2.65 28.80 -2.90
CA LEU A 549 -1.85 27.70 -2.38
C LEU A 549 -1.22 26.92 -3.54
N THR A 550 0.04 26.51 -3.39
CA THR A 550 0.81 25.85 -4.46
C THR A 550 0.33 24.43 -4.76
N ASP A 551 -0.08 23.67 -3.75
CA ASP A 551 -0.52 22.28 -3.88
C ASP A 551 -1.69 22.09 -4.88
N PRO A 552 -2.79 22.86 -4.80
CA PRO A 552 -3.87 22.77 -5.78
C PRO A 552 -3.45 23.30 -7.16
N ILE A 553 -2.45 24.18 -7.26
CA ILE A 553 -1.90 24.68 -8.52
C ILE A 553 -1.21 23.56 -9.28
N VAL A 554 -0.24 22.91 -8.64
CA VAL A 554 0.54 21.82 -9.25
C VAL A 554 -0.39 20.69 -9.68
N SER A 555 -1.31 20.30 -8.79
CA SER A 555 -2.31 19.25 -9.10
C SER A 555 -3.18 19.56 -10.31
N GLY A 556 -3.71 20.78 -10.40
CA GLY A 556 -4.62 21.16 -11.48
C GLY A 556 -3.91 21.38 -12.81
N ARG A 557 -2.67 21.89 -12.78
CA ARG A 557 -1.91 22.17 -14.00
C ARG A 557 -1.45 20.90 -14.68
N GLU A 558 -0.88 19.96 -13.92
CA GLU A 558 -0.35 18.70 -14.48
C GLU A 558 -1.47 17.76 -14.93
N GLU A 559 -2.53 17.61 -14.13
CA GLU A 559 -3.59 16.63 -14.40
C GLU A 559 -4.65 17.17 -15.35
N LEU A 560 -5.15 18.38 -15.08
CA LEU A 560 -6.36 18.91 -15.72
C LEU A 560 -6.05 19.92 -16.83
N GLY A 561 -4.80 20.38 -16.95
CA GLY A 561 -4.45 21.44 -17.90
C GLY A 561 -5.05 22.80 -17.54
N MET A 562 -5.42 23.00 -16.26
CA MET A 562 -6.00 24.26 -15.80
C MET A 562 -4.93 25.36 -15.77
N PRO A 563 -5.23 26.60 -16.21
CA PRO A 563 -4.28 27.71 -16.28
C PRO A 563 -4.10 28.37 -14.91
N LYS A 564 -3.55 27.60 -13.97
CA LYS A 564 -3.43 27.99 -12.57
C LYS A 564 -2.18 28.83 -12.29
N LEU A 565 -2.36 29.98 -11.67
CA LEU A 565 -1.29 30.87 -11.21
C LEU A 565 -1.45 31.18 -9.72
N TYR A 566 -0.33 31.35 -9.02
CA TYR A 566 -0.35 31.72 -7.61
C TYR A 566 -0.62 33.22 -7.44
N CYS A 567 -1.54 33.59 -6.54
CA CYS A 567 -1.62 34.93 -5.96
C CYS A 567 -2.26 34.87 -4.57
N SER A 568 -2.05 35.88 -3.72
CA SER A 568 -2.84 36.00 -2.49
C SER A 568 -4.29 36.34 -2.85
N ILE A 569 -5.24 35.68 -2.19
CA ILE A 569 -6.67 35.94 -2.35
C ILE A 569 -7.26 36.14 -0.97
N ASP A 570 -7.56 37.39 -0.64
CA ASP A 570 -8.17 37.76 0.63
C ASP A 570 -9.67 37.99 0.46
N VAL A 571 -10.45 37.48 1.41
CA VAL A 571 -11.90 37.48 1.37
C VAL A 571 -12.44 38.03 2.68
N TRP A 572 -13.34 39.01 2.57
CA TRP A 572 -14.11 39.55 3.70
C TRP A 572 -15.60 39.37 3.44
N ARG A 573 -16.20 38.39 4.13
CA ARG A 573 -17.65 38.17 4.20
C ARG A 573 -18.24 38.93 5.40
N ARG A 574 -19.30 39.72 5.16
CA ARG A 574 -20.18 40.37 6.15
C ARG A 574 -21.63 40.11 5.76
N ALA A 575 -22.60 40.33 6.65
CA ALA A 575 -24.02 39.99 6.41
C ALA A 575 -24.55 40.39 5.02
N ALA A 576 -24.34 41.65 4.61
CA ALA A 576 -24.84 42.19 3.34
C ALA A 576 -23.74 42.52 2.31
N SER A 577 -22.48 42.11 2.53
CA SER A 577 -21.39 42.43 1.60
C SER A 577 -20.32 41.33 1.51
N TYR A 578 -19.70 41.24 0.34
CA TYR A 578 -18.59 40.33 0.06
C TYR A 578 -17.48 41.09 -0.67
N ARG A 579 -16.24 41.03 -0.16
CA ARG A 579 -15.07 41.66 -0.79
C ARG A 579 -13.99 40.63 -1.04
N ILE A 580 -13.41 40.67 -2.24
CA ILE A 580 -12.26 39.87 -2.67
C ILE A 580 -11.14 40.84 -3.03
N GLN A 581 -9.91 40.53 -2.60
CA GLN A 581 -8.70 41.25 -3.00
C GLN A 581 -7.65 40.25 -3.47
N ALA A 582 -7.13 40.46 -4.68
CA ALA A 582 -6.04 39.67 -5.24
C ALA A 582 -4.73 40.46 -5.18
N GLY A 583 -3.65 39.81 -4.76
CA GLY A 583 -2.35 40.45 -4.63
C GLY A 583 -1.17 39.49 -4.77
N TRP A 584 0.04 40.04 -4.75
CA TRP A 584 1.29 39.29 -4.77
C TRP A 584 2.35 40.05 -3.98
N GLU A 585 2.95 39.42 -2.98
CA GLU A 585 3.95 40.02 -2.07
C GLU A 585 3.57 41.42 -1.52
N GLY A 586 2.29 41.62 -1.21
CA GLY A 586 1.76 42.88 -0.68
C GLY A 586 1.31 43.89 -1.74
N ALA A 587 1.67 43.69 -3.02
CA ALA A 587 1.13 44.48 -4.12
C ALA A 587 -0.30 44.00 -4.44
N SER A 588 -1.28 44.86 -4.18
CA SER A 588 -2.68 44.59 -4.51
C SER A 588 -2.97 45.00 -5.94
N PHE A 589 -3.58 44.11 -6.73
CA PHE A 589 -3.84 44.36 -8.14
C PHE A 589 -5.26 44.04 -8.61
N GLY A 590 -6.07 43.34 -7.79
CA GLY A 590 -7.45 43.01 -8.13
C GLY A 590 -8.40 43.25 -6.97
N SER A 591 -9.57 43.82 -7.24
CA SER A 591 -10.61 44.08 -6.24
C SER A 591 -11.99 43.78 -6.80
N ILE A 592 -12.76 42.95 -6.09
CA ILE A 592 -14.15 42.63 -6.42
C ILE A 592 -15.00 42.88 -5.17
N VAL A 593 -16.08 43.64 -5.32
CA VAL A 593 -16.96 44.03 -4.21
C VAL A 593 -18.41 43.80 -4.59
N LEU A 594 -19.14 43.05 -3.76
CA LEU A 594 -20.59 42.86 -3.81
C LEU A 594 -21.19 43.54 -2.58
N LYS A 595 -22.19 44.39 -2.78
CA LYS A 595 -22.90 45.13 -1.73
C LYS A 595 -24.40 44.82 -1.75
N ASP A 596 -25.08 45.12 -0.66
CA ASP A 596 -26.53 44.97 -0.51
C ASP A 596 -27.02 43.56 -0.90
N LEU A 597 -26.28 42.54 -0.48
CA LEU A 597 -26.64 41.13 -0.69
C LEU A 597 -27.93 40.79 0.04
N VAL A 598 -28.88 40.21 -0.68
CA VAL A 598 -30.16 39.73 -0.16
C VAL A 598 -30.23 38.22 -0.32
N GLU A 599 -30.70 37.52 0.70
CA GLU A 599 -30.87 36.07 0.65
C GLU A 599 -31.96 35.70 -0.37
N ALA A 600 -31.65 34.71 -1.21
CA ALA A 600 -32.52 34.21 -2.27
C ALA A 600 -32.74 32.70 -2.09
N ASP A 601 -33.88 32.20 -2.54
CA ASP A 601 -34.20 30.78 -2.50
C ASP A 601 -33.32 30.01 -3.51
N PRO A 602 -32.45 29.08 -3.07
CA PRO A 602 -31.63 28.27 -3.97
C PRO A 602 -32.44 27.47 -5.00
N ALA A 603 -33.70 27.11 -4.71
CA ALA A 603 -34.57 26.38 -5.62
C ALA A 603 -35.14 27.25 -6.76
N SER A 604 -35.09 28.58 -6.61
CA SER A 604 -35.66 29.53 -7.57
C SER A 604 -34.74 29.85 -8.77
N THR A 605 -33.45 29.46 -8.71
CA THR A 605 -32.44 29.79 -9.72
C THR A 605 -32.18 28.60 -10.64
N LYS A 606 -32.45 28.74 -11.95
CA LYS A 606 -32.02 27.77 -12.98
C LYS A 606 -30.68 28.18 -13.60
N GLY A 607 -29.76 27.23 -13.76
CA GLY A 607 -28.50 27.38 -14.51
C GLY A 607 -27.21 27.22 -13.68
N THR A 608 -26.10 26.89 -14.34
CA THR A 608 -24.75 26.85 -13.74
C THR A 608 -24.27 28.27 -13.41
N ILE A 609 -23.15 28.42 -12.69
CA ILE A 609 -22.55 29.74 -12.36
C ILE A 609 -22.35 30.62 -13.62
N GLY A 610 -22.26 30.03 -14.82
CA GLY A 610 -22.11 30.74 -16.10
C GLY A 610 -23.41 31.27 -16.74
N GLY A 611 -24.59 30.81 -16.32
CA GLY A 611 -25.88 31.36 -16.75
C GLY A 611 -26.19 31.31 -18.27
N GLU A 612 -25.59 30.37 -19.00
CA GLU A 612 -26.02 29.90 -20.33
C GLU A 612 -26.05 28.35 -20.28
N ASP A 613 -26.86 27.70 -21.12
CA ASP A 613 -26.92 26.23 -21.27
C ASP A 613 -25.66 25.70 -21.98
N ASP A 614 -24.50 25.95 -21.39
CA ASP A 614 -23.20 25.47 -21.88
C ASP A 614 -22.99 24.00 -21.49
N GLN A 615 -22.27 23.23 -22.33
CA GLN A 615 -22.14 21.78 -22.14
C GLN A 615 -20.94 21.41 -21.25
N GLY A 616 -20.01 22.34 -21.02
CA GLY A 616 -18.84 22.11 -20.17
C GLY A 616 -17.85 23.29 -20.10
N LEU A 617 -16.72 23.04 -19.46
CA LEU A 617 -15.63 23.99 -19.24
C LEU A 617 -14.41 23.66 -20.12
N PHE A 618 -13.94 24.64 -20.89
CA PHE A 618 -12.70 24.56 -21.64
C PHE A 618 -11.52 25.15 -20.86
N ALA A 619 -10.37 24.47 -20.93
CA ALA A 619 -9.06 25.03 -20.60
C ALA A 619 -8.03 24.64 -21.68
N TYR A 620 -6.81 25.16 -21.63
CA TYR A 620 -5.77 24.87 -22.63
C TYR A 620 -4.49 24.37 -21.96
N LYS A 621 -4.11 23.12 -22.27
CA LYS A 621 -2.94 22.46 -21.70
C LYS A 621 -1.73 22.71 -22.59
N TYR A 622 -0.68 23.28 -22.02
CA TYR A 622 0.61 23.50 -22.68
C TYR A 622 1.76 23.06 -21.76
N ILE A 623 2.57 22.10 -22.21
CA ILE A 623 3.80 21.65 -21.55
C ILE A 623 4.97 21.88 -22.52
N PRO A 624 5.94 22.75 -22.19
CA PRO A 624 7.07 23.02 -23.06
C PRO A 624 7.98 21.79 -23.16
N ARG A 625 8.56 21.58 -24.34
CA ARG A 625 9.56 20.53 -24.55
C ARG A 625 10.89 20.91 -23.91
N VAL A 626 11.48 19.96 -23.19
CA VAL A 626 12.80 20.16 -22.55
C VAL A 626 13.87 20.33 -23.63
N GLY A 627 14.59 21.46 -23.59
CA GLY A 627 15.68 21.76 -24.51
C GLY A 627 15.28 22.45 -25.83
N GLU A 628 13.99 22.53 -26.16
CA GLU A 628 13.48 23.11 -27.41
C GLU A 628 12.51 24.27 -27.13
N ARG A 629 13.04 25.48 -26.94
CA ARG A 629 12.23 26.68 -26.65
C ARG A 629 11.21 26.94 -27.76
N GLY A 630 9.95 27.14 -27.38
CA GLY A 630 8.85 27.40 -28.32
C GLY A 630 8.19 26.15 -28.89
N CYS A 631 8.69 24.95 -28.57
CA CYS A 631 8.04 23.70 -28.90
C CYS A 631 7.37 23.10 -27.64
N ALA A 632 6.24 22.41 -27.83
CA ALA A 632 5.50 21.75 -26.77
C ALA A 632 5.65 20.22 -26.84
N ASP A 633 5.74 19.56 -25.69
CA ASP A 633 5.51 18.12 -25.57
C ASP A 633 4.02 17.80 -25.47
N VAL A 634 3.22 18.73 -24.92
CA VAL A 634 1.77 18.61 -24.85
C VAL A 634 1.14 19.96 -25.19
N GLU A 635 0.24 19.98 -26.18
CA GLU A 635 -0.53 21.17 -26.55
C GLU A 635 -1.92 20.79 -27.09
N HIS A 636 -2.98 21.09 -26.34
CA HIS A 636 -4.37 20.90 -26.77
C HIS A 636 -5.39 21.58 -25.82
N ALA A 637 -6.60 21.80 -26.33
CA ALA A 637 -7.74 22.14 -25.49
C ALA A 637 -8.17 20.93 -24.64
N THR A 638 -8.51 21.20 -23.39
CA THR A 638 -9.14 20.25 -22.47
C THR A 638 -10.59 20.65 -22.28
N PHE A 639 -11.48 19.69 -22.13
CA PHE A 639 -12.92 19.93 -21.96
C PHE A 639 -13.44 19.06 -20.83
N VAL A 640 -14.10 19.69 -19.87
CA VAL A 640 -14.75 19.02 -18.73
C VAL A 640 -16.26 19.19 -18.91
N PRO A 641 -17.00 18.14 -19.32
CA PRO A 641 -18.45 18.23 -19.49
C PRO A 641 -19.14 18.45 -18.13
N HIS A 642 -20.09 19.37 -18.05
CA HIS A 642 -20.82 19.62 -16.81
C HIS A 642 -21.62 18.39 -16.34
N ALA A 643 -22.13 17.59 -17.29
CA ALA A 643 -22.82 16.34 -16.99
C ALA A 643 -21.91 15.29 -16.33
N GLU A 644 -20.62 15.29 -16.65
CA GLU A 644 -19.64 14.39 -16.01
C GLU A 644 -19.14 14.96 -14.69
N GLU A 645 -18.90 16.27 -14.62
CA GLU A 645 -18.51 16.97 -13.39
C GLU A 645 -19.57 16.81 -12.30
N ALA A 646 -20.85 16.95 -12.63
CA ALA A 646 -21.97 16.78 -11.70
C ALA A 646 -22.11 15.35 -11.15
N ARG A 647 -21.59 14.33 -11.86
CA ARG A 647 -21.56 12.93 -11.38
C ARG A 647 -20.46 12.68 -10.35
N VAL A 648 -19.40 13.49 -10.37
CA VAL A 648 -18.19 13.33 -9.53
C VAL A 648 -18.19 14.31 -8.36
N VAL A 649 -18.78 15.50 -8.52
CA VAL A 649 -18.82 16.57 -7.52
C VAL A 649 -20.28 16.94 -7.21
N SER A 650 -20.95 16.14 -6.39
CA SER A 650 -22.30 16.39 -5.92
C SER A 650 -22.31 17.43 -4.80
N SER A 651 -22.19 18.72 -5.14
CA SER A 651 -22.26 19.79 -4.13
C SER A 651 -23.70 20.10 -3.74
N ARG A 652 -23.96 20.44 -2.47
CA ARG A 652 -25.28 20.90 -2.01
C ARG A 652 -25.22 22.37 -1.65
N VAL A 653 -25.97 23.19 -2.37
CA VAL A 653 -26.19 24.59 -1.99
C VAL A 653 -27.03 24.64 -0.72
N VAL A 654 -26.55 25.35 0.30
CA VAL A 654 -27.25 25.54 1.57
C VAL A 654 -27.87 26.94 1.63
N ARG A 655 -27.15 27.96 1.14
CA ARG A 655 -27.64 29.35 1.10
C ARG A 655 -27.20 30.04 -0.17
N MET A 656 -28.02 30.99 -0.61
CA MET A 656 -27.73 31.83 -1.77
C MET A 656 -28.06 33.29 -1.45
N PHE A 657 -27.23 34.20 -1.92
CA PHE A 657 -27.46 35.64 -1.83
C PHE A 657 -27.23 36.27 -3.18
N GLU A 658 -28.05 37.26 -3.55
CA GLU A 658 -27.97 37.95 -4.83
C GLU A 658 -27.90 39.47 -4.64
N THR A 659 -27.31 40.15 -5.63
CA THR A 659 -27.29 41.60 -5.74
C THR A 659 -27.03 42.05 -7.18
N SER A 660 -27.52 43.23 -7.53
CA SER A 660 -27.13 43.96 -8.76
C SER A 660 -25.99 44.97 -8.52
N LYS A 661 -25.62 45.22 -7.26
CA LYS A 661 -24.60 46.19 -6.87
C LYS A 661 -23.25 45.49 -6.66
N ALA A 662 -22.51 45.30 -7.75
CA ALA A 662 -21.16 44.79 -7.70
C ALA A 662 -20.19 45.63 -8.54
N SER A 663 -18.90 45.59 -8.19
CA SER A 663 -17.81 46.22 -8.94
C SER A 663 -16.62 45.27 -9.03
N VAL A 664 -15.96 45.26 -10.19
CA VAL A 664 -14.73 44.51 -10.46
C VAL A 664 -13.71 45.50 -11.01
N SER A 665 -12.49 45.50 -10.48
CA SER A 665 -11.40 46.37 -10.95
C SER A 665 -10.05 45.66 -10.85
N PHE A 666 -9.23 45.80 -11.87
CA PHE A 666 -7.84 45.34 -11.89
C PHE A 666 -6.91 46.53 -12.19
N GLU A 667 -5.82 46.62 -11.45
CA GLU A 667 -4.76 47.58 -11.67
C GLU A 667 -3.57 46.85 -12.29
N ALA A 668 -3.14 47.29 -13.47
CA ALA A 668 -2.11 46.61 -14.26
C ALA A 668 -0.80 46.41 -13.48
N LEU A 669 -0.44 47.42 -12.68
CA LEU A 669 0.88 47.58 -12.06
C LEU A 669 2.02 47.50 -13.11
N ASP A 670 3.26 47.71 -12.67
CA ASP A 670 4.44 47.55 -13.52
C ASP A 670 5.25 46.29 -13.16
N TRP A 671 6.31 46.04 -13.93
CA TRP A 671 7.19 44.90 -13.70
C TRP A 671 7.92 44.98 -12.35
N GLU A 672 8.18 46.18 -11.81
CA GLU A 672 8.82 46.32 -10.50
C GLU A 672 7.87 45.90 -9.36
N SER A 673 6.59 46.26 -9.48
CA SER A 673 5.57 45.97 -8.48
C SER A 673 4.95 44.57 -8.63
N LEU A 674 4.96 43.99 -9.84
CA LEU A 674 4.34 42.70 -10.15
C LEU A 674 5.14 41.89 -11.21
N PRO A 675 6.39 41.51 -10.95
CA PRO A 675 7.33 41.00 -11.97
C PRO A 675 6.83 39.79 -12.75
N THR A 676 6.24 38.80 -12.08
CA THR A 676 5.83 37.52 -12.70
C THR A 676 4.39 37.53 -13.22
N LEU A 677 3.57 38.51 -12.85
CA LEU A 677 2.14 38.56 -13.20
C LEU A 677 1.69 39.83 -13.93
N HIS A 678 2.53 40.87 -14.05
CA HIS A 678 2.16 42.14 -14.70
C HIS A 678 1.57 41.92 -16.10
N HIS A 679 2.18 41.06 -16.92
CA HIS A 679 1.69 40.76 -18.27
C HIS A 679 0.30 40.11 -18.28
N VAL A 680 -0.08 39.37 -17.23
CA VAL A 680 -1.43 38.81 -17.07
C VAL A 680 -2.39 39.88 -16.60
N VAL A 681 -2.03 40.63 -15.56
CA VAL A 681 -2.92 41.61 -14.92
C VAL A 681 -3.15 42.83 -15.82
N SER A 682 -2.16 43.29 -16.57
CA SER A 682 -2.33 44.31 -17.61
C SER A 682 -3.42 43.92 -18.61
N ARG A 683 -3.47 42.64 -19.02
CA ARG A 683 -4.51 42.15 -19.94
C ARG A 683 -5.89 42.06 -19.27
N LEU A 684 -5.95 41.78 -17.96
CA LEU A 684 -7.22 41.83 -17.21
C LEU A 684 -7.74 43.26 -17.06
N ALA A 685 -6.86 44.23 -16.84
CA ALA A 685 -7.21 45.65 -16.70
C ALA A 685 -7.77 46.25 -18.00
N GLU A 686 -7.46 45.67 -19.16
CA GLU A 686 -8.02 46.05 -20.46
C GLU A 686 -9.48 45.64 -20.67
N ILE A 687 -10.06 44.74 -19.86
CA ILE A 687 -11.43 44.23 -20.04
C ILE A 687 -12.43 45.35 -19.69
N PRO A 688 -13.16 45.94 -20.65
CA PRO A 688 -14.13 46.98 -20.32
C PRO A 688 -15.40 46.35 -19.76
N ILE A 689 -15.83 46.74 -18.56
CA ILE A 689 -17.10 46.29 -17.99
C ILE A 689 -18.20 47.27 -18.42
N TYR A 690 -19.04 46.85 -19.35
CA TYR A 690 -20.15 47.69 -19.85
C TYR A 690 -21.32 47.71 -18.87
N GLU A 691 -21.66 46.55 -18.31
CA GLU A 691 -22.82 46.38 -17.43
C GLU A 691 -22.62 45.15 -16.55
N VAL A 692 -22.88 45.25 -15.24
CA VAL A 692 -22.99 44.09 -14.36
C VAL A 692 -24.41 43.53 -14.48
N ILE A 693 -24.50 42.26 -14.89
CA ILE A 693 -25.77 41.57 -15.15
C ILE A 693 -26.33 40.92 -13.90
N GLY A 694 -25.45 40.43 -13.03
CA GLY A 694 -25.84 39.87 -11.75
C GLY A 694 -24.63 39.44 -10.95
N ALA A 695 -24.78 39.47 -9.62
CA ALA A 695 -23.76 38.99 -8.71
C ALA A 695 -24.43 38.15 -7.62
N LYS A 696 -23.75 37.08 -7.21
CA LYS A 696 -24.26 36.16 -6.19
C LYS A 696 -23.16 35.60 -5.30
N VAL A 697 -23.55 35.20 -4.10
CA VAL A 697 -22.75 34.41 -3.16
C VAL A 697 -23.50 33.13 -2.86
N VAL A 698 -22.86 31.99 -3.10
CA VAL A 698 -23.41 30.65 -2.87
C VAL A 698 -22.59 29.98 -1.77
N GLU A 699 -23.25 29.52 -0.72
CA GLU A 699 -22.64 28.80 0.39
C GLU A 699 -23.17 27.37 0.39
N GLY A 700 -22.29 26.37 0.51
CA GLY A 700 -22.69 24.99 0.42
C GLY A 700 -21.73 23.98 1.03
N LEU A 701 -22.16 22.73 1.00
CA LEU A 701 -21.34 21.57 1.37
C LEU A 701 -20.70 21.02 0.11
N GLY A 702 -19.43 20.64 0.22
CA GLY A 702 -18.67 19.97 -0.84
C GLY A 702 -19.28 18.60 -1.19
N PRO A 703 -18.61 17.82 -2.06
CA PRO A 703 -19.24 16.67 -2.69
C PRO A 703 -19.81 15.70 -1.64
N ILE A 704 -21.12 15.47 -1.75
CA ILE A 704 -21.81 14.37 -1.07
C ILE A 704 -21.03 13.10 -1.44
N PRO A 705 -20.67 12.25 -0.46
CA PRO A 705 -19.79 11.12 -0.71
C PRO A 705 -20.29 10.35 -1.94
N PRO A 706 -19.38 9.95 -2.86
CA PRO A 706 -19.77 9.09 -3.96
C PRO A 706 -20.47 7.86 -3.39
N LYS A 707 -21.48 7.37 -4.11
CA LYS A 707 -22.25 6.20 -3.71
C LYS A 707 -21.30 5.01 -3.51
N ASP A 708 -21.02 4.70 -2.25
CA ASP A 708 -20.06 3.69 -1.80
C ASP A 708 -20.69 2.30 -1.68
N ILE A 709 -22.00 2.21 -1.94
CA ILE A 709 -22.76 0.98 -1.97
C ILE A 709 -22.76 0.38 -3.39
N ARG A 710 -22.40 -0.91 -3.49
CA ARG A 710 -22.32 -1.64 -4.77
C ARG A 710 -23.62 -1.53 -5.60
N PRO A 711 -23.55 -1.51 -6.94
CA PRO A 711 -24.75 -1.62 -7.78
C PRO A 711 -25.56 -2.89 -7.45
N ILE A 712 -26.89 -2.78 -7.54
CA ILE A 712 -27.77 -3.93 -7.30
C ILE A 712 -27.86 -4.77 -8.57
N ARG A 713 -27.68 -6.08 -8.42
CA ARG A 713 -27.90 -7.05 -9.49
C ARG A 713 -29.08 -7.94 -9.14
N ARG A 714 -29.87 -8.29 -10.15
CA ARG A 714 -30.94 -9.28 -10.08
C ARG A 714 -30.63 -10.41 -11.05
N PHE A 715 -30.82 -11.64 -10.59
CA PHE A 715 -30.67 -12.83 -11.41
C PHE A 715 -32.04 -13.48 -11.52
N ILE A 716 -32.62 -13.47 -12.72
CA ILE A 716 -33.95 -14.01 -12.98
C ILE A 716 -33.77 -15.45 -13.46
N THR A 717 -34.47 -16.39 -12.84
CA THR A 717 -34.44 -17.80 -13.23
C THR A 717 -35.57 -18.10 -14.21
N THR A 718 -35.33 -19.02 -15.16
CA THR A 718 -36.32 -19.47 -16.15
C THR A 718 -36.15 -20.98 -16.44
N HIS A 719 -37.01 -21.54 -17.28
CA HIS A 719 -36.94 -22.89 -17.81
C HIS A 719 -36.74 -22.87 -19.33
N ALA A 720 -35.82 -23.68 -19.84
CA ALA A 720 -35.73 -23.94 -21.27
C ALA A 720 -36.91 -24.81 -21.75
N ALA A 721 -37.08 -24.92 -23.07
CA ALA A 721 -38.19 -25.68 -23.68
C ALA A 721 -38.23 -27.17 -23.27
N ASP A 722 -37.11 -27.73 -22.84
CA ASP A 722 -36.99 -29.11 -22.34
C ASP A 722 -37.22 -29.24 -20.82
N GLY A 723 -37.55 -28.15 -20.14
CA GLY A 723 -37.78 -28.08 -18.70
C GLY A 723 -36.51 -27.92 -17.86
N THR A 724 -35.32 -27.80 -18.48
CA THR A 724 -34.08 -27.53 -17.74
C THR A 724 -34.07 -26.10 -17.18
N THR A 725 -33.62 -25.94 -15.93
CA THR A 725 -33.59 -24.65 -15.24
C THR A 725 -32.34 -23.85 -15.61
N GLY A 726 -32.48 -22.54 -15.81
CA GLY A 726 -31.37 -21.64 -16.10
C GLY A 726 -31.63 -20.21 -15.63
N PHE A 727 -30.79 -19.28 -16.08
CA PHE A 727 -30.97 -17.84 -15.88
C PHE A 727 -31.46 -17.18 -17.17
N SER A 728 -32.40 -16.25 -17.05
CA SER A 728 -32.91 -15.46 -18.16
C SER A 728 -31.99 -14.28 -18.45
N ASP A 729 -31.66 -14.06 -19.73
CA ASP A 729 -30.94 -12.91 -20.26
C ASP A 729 -31.87 -11.84 -20.84
N ALA A 730 -33.19 -12.00 -20.63
CA ALA A 730 -34.23 -11.17 -21.20
C ALA A 730 -34.15 -9.68 -20.77
N VAL A 731 -33.43 -9.40 -19.68
CA VAL A 731 -33.10 -8.05 -19.19
C VAL A 731 -31.68 -8.03 -18.62
N PRO A 732 -30.98 -6.87 -18.61
CA PRO A 732 -29.66 -6.76 -17.98
C PRO A 732 -29.71 -7.09 -16.49
N GLU A 733 -28.70 -7.81 -15.98
CA GLU A 733 -28.62 -8.20 -14.56
C GLU A 733 -28.57 -6.99 -13.61
N GLU A 734 -27.86 -5.93 -13.99
CA GLU A 734 -27.80 -4.69 -13.20
C GLU A 734 -29.14 -3.96 -13.30
N ALA A 735 -29.75 -3.63 -12.16
CA ALA A 735 -31.02 -2.90 -12.15
C ALA A 735 -30.75 -1.40 -12.37
N PRO A 736 -31.41 -0.77 -13.35
CA PRO A 736 -31.19 0.65 -13.63
C PRO A 736 -31.75 1.48 -12.48
N PHE A 737 -30.92 2.39 -11.96
CA PHE A 737 -31.35 3.42 -11.02
C PHE A 737 -31.85 4.65 -11.78
N LYS A 738 -32.93 5.25 -11.31
CA LYS A 738 -33.34 6.62 -11.68
C LYS A 738 -33.22 7.53 -10.47
N THR A 739 -32.63 8.70 -10.66
CA THR A 739 -32.49 9.74 -9.64
C THR A 739 -33.70 10.66 -9.71
N LEU A 740 -34.40 10.85 -8.58
CA LEU A 740 -35.46 11.84 -8.45
C LEU A 740 -34.88 13.21 -8.05
N LEU A 741 -35.71 14.27 -8.18
CA LEU A 741 -35.33 15.68 -7.95
C LEU A 741 -34.63 15.95 -6.61
N ASP A 742 -34.89 15.14 -5.58
CA ASP A 742 -34.35 15.33 -4.22
C ASP A 742 -33.10 14.47 -3.92
N GLY A 743 -32.52 13.82 -4.93
CA GLY A 743 -31.32 12.98 -4.80
C GLY A 743 -31.58 11.53 -4.33
N VAL A 744 -32.85 11.14 -4.17
CA VAL A 744 -33.25 9.75 -3.93
C VAL A 744 -33.08 8.95 -5.22
N GLN A 745 -32.49 7.75 -5.13
CA GLN A 745 -32.33 6.88 -6.28
C GLN A 745 -33.18 5.62 -6.14
N PHE A 746 -34.00 5.33 -7.16
CA PHE A 746 -34.88 4.17 -7.20
C PHE A 746 -34.44 3.18 -8.28
N ALA A 747 -34.39 1.90 -7.94
CA ALA A 747 -34.30 0.80 -8.90
C ALA A 747 -35.54 -0.07 -8.81
N LEU A 748 -36.24 -0.25 -9.93
CA LEU A 748 -37.30 -1.25 -10.07
C LEU A 748 -36.65 -2.60 -10.38
N CYS A 749 -36.48 -3.44 -9.37
CA CYS A 749 -35.79 -4.72 -9.51
C CYS A 749 -36.71 -5.80 -10.12
N TYR A 750 -38.00 -5.82 -9.80
CA TYR A 750 -38.94 -6.73 -10.43
C TYR A 750 -40.37 -6.23 -10.23
N ALA A 751 -41.27 -6.52 -11.16
CA ALA A 751 -42.69 -6.22 -10.96
C ALA A 751 -43.58 -7.15 -11.79
N SER A 752 -44.70 -7.55 -11.19
CA SER A 752 -45.81 -8.20 -11.88
C SER A 752 -47.02 -7.27 -11.95
N ASN A 753 -47.92 -7.50 -12.90
CA ASN A 753 -49.21 -6.82 -12.98
C ASN A 753 -50.36 -7.67 -12.41
N THR A 754 -50.07 -8.88 -11.94
CA THR A 754 -51.01 -9.83 -11.32
C THR A 754 -50.44 -10.39 -10.02
N PHE A 755 -51.31 -10.68 -9.05
CA PHE A 755 -50.97 -11.33 -7.79
C PHE A 755 -52.08 -12.33 -7.41
N PRO A 756 -51.80 -13.65 -7.40
CA PRO A 756 -50.52 -14.31 -7.69
C PRO A 756 -49.99 -14.06 -9.13
N ALA A 757 -48.67 -14.05 -9.30
CA ALA A 757 -48.02 -13.78 -10.58
C ALA A 757 -48.15 -14.96 -11.57
N GLN A 758 -48.20 -14.65 -12.87
CA GLN A 758 -48.21 -15.65 -13.95
C GLN A 758 -46.79 -15.84 -14.52
N LEU A 759 -46.18 -16.99 -14.22
CA LEU A 759 -44.80 -17.31 -14.60
C LEU A 759 -44.69 -18.24 -15.83
N SER A 760 -45.80 -18.86 -16.24
CA SER A 760 -45.81 -19.76 -17.40
C SER A 760 -45.39 -19.00 -18.66
N ASP A 761 -44.52 -19.64 -19.45
CA ASP A 761 -43.97 -19.08 -20.68
C ASP A 761 -43.28 -17.71 -20.48
N ASP A 762 -42.74 -17.47 -19.28
CA ASP A 762 -42.07 -16.22 -18.89
C ASP A 762 -42.97 -14.97 -19.07
N ALA A 763 -44.30 -15.12 -18.94
CA ALA A 763 -45.28 -14.07 -19.22
C ALA A 763 -45.08 -12.79 -18.39
N ASP A 764 -44.55 -12.90 -17.17
CA ASP A 764 -44.23 -11.76 -16.32
C ASP A 764 -42.97 -10.99 -16.75
N LEU A 765 -42.05 -11.61 -17.49
CA LEU A 765 -40.86 -10.93 -18.00
C LEU A 765 -41.21 -9.85 -19.01
N ASP A 766 -42.21 -10.07 -19.86
CA ASP A 766 -42.64 -9.06 -20.83
C ASP A 766 -43.34 -7.88 -20.16
N VAL A 767 -44.11 -8.14 -19.10
CA VAL A 767 -44.67 -7.10 -18.23
C VAL A 767 -43.56 -6.28 -17.58
N TYR A 768 -42.56 -6.96 -17.02
CA TYR A 768 -41.45 -6.30 -16.35
C TYR A 768 -40.57 -5.48 -17.31
N LYS A 769 -40.26 -6.00 -18.52
CA LYS A 769 -39.56 -5.26 -19.58
C LYS A 769 -40.28 -3.96 -19.93
N ASN A 770 -41.60 -4.01 -20.06
CA ASN A 770 -42.39 -2.81 -20.31
C ASN A 770 -42.24 -1.80 -19.17
N TYR A 771 -42.28 -2.25 -17.90
CA TYR A 771 -42.10 -1.39 -16.73
C TYR A 771 -40.69 -0.79 -16.58
N MET A 772 -39.66 -1.38 -17.19
CA MET A 772 -38.33 -0.75 -17.23
C MET A 772 -38.31 0.53 -18.09
N THR A 773 -39.16 0.57 -19.12
CA THR A 773 -39.30 1.75 -20.00
C THR A 773 -40.38 2.70 -19.48
N ASN A 774 -41.55 2.15 -19.15
CA ASN A 774 -42.74 2.84 -18.69
C ASN A 774 -42.97 2.56 -17.20
N LEU A 775 -42.30 3.32 -16.33
CA LEU A 775 -42.31 3.03 -14.90
C LEU A 775 -43.73 3.02 -14.32
N PRO A 776 -44.10 2.00 -13.52
CA PRO A 776 -45.35 2.01 -12.78
C PRO A 776 -45.25 2.97 -11.58
N GLY A 777 -46.41 3.30 -11.00
CA GLY A 777 -46.51 3.94 -9.69
C GLY A 777 -45.72 3.19 -8.59
N ILE A 778 -45.66 3.74 -7.38
CA ILE A 778 -44.88 3.11 -6.28
C ILE A 778 -45.37 1.68 -6.02
N ASN A 779 -46.67 1.50 -5.91
CA ASN A 779 -47.41 0.23 -5.88
C ASN A 779 -48.05 -0.07 -7.25
N ILE A 780 -48.39 -1.35 -7.43
CA ILE A 780 -49.26 -1.82 -8.52
C ILE A 780 -50.42 -2.55 -7.84
N ASP A 781 -51.64 -2.02 -7.97
CA ASP A 781 -52.80 -2.49 -7.18
C ASP A 781 -53.23 -3.93 -7.47
N THR A 782 -52.80 -4.47 -8.62
CA THR A 782 -53.10 -5.84 -9.02
C THR A 782 -51.89 -6.76 -8.95
N GLY A 783 -50.70 -6.27 -8.60
CA GLY A 783 -49.45 -6.97 -8.79
C GLY A 783 -48.43 -6.74 -7.68
N SER A 784 -47.28 -7.39 -7.79
CA SER A 784 -46.19 -7.26 -6.81
C SER A 784 -45.09 -6.34 -7.33
N VAL A 785 -44.44 -5.61 -6.43
CA VAL A 785 -43.33 -4.71 -6.76
C VAL A 785 -42.14 -4.99 -5.86
N LEU A 786 -40.97 -5.20 -6.45
CA LEU A 786 -39.68 -5.25 -5.77
C LEU A 786 -38.85 -4.03 -6.18
N ARG A 787 -38.52 -3.18 -5.22
CA ARG A 787 -37.74 -1.96 -5.44
C ARG A 787 -36.59 -1.84 -4.46
N VAL A 788 -35.55 -1.14 -4.88
CA VAL A 788 -34.45 -0.72 -4.03
C VAL A 788 -34.36 0.80 -4.05
N VAL A 789 -34.19 1.39 -2.88
CA VAL A 789 -34.09 2.83 -2.67
C VAL A 789 -32.75 3.14 -2.02
N ASP A 790 -31.97 3.97 -2.68
CA ASP A 790 -30.70 4.47 -2.15
C ASP A 790 -30.85 5.92 -1.70
N MET A 791 -30.42 6.14 -0.46
CA MET A 791 -30.59 7.37 0.28
C MET A 791 -29.22 7.98 0.55
N GLN A 792 -28.95 9.15 -0.04
CA GLN A 792 -27.73 9.89 0.24
C GLN A 792 -27.64 10.31 1.72
N PRO A 793 -26.44 10.59 2.26
CA PRO A 793 -26.29 10.98 3.66
C PRO A 793 -27.17 12.17 4.05
N GLY A 794 -27.81 12.06 5.21
CA GLY A 794 -28.68 13.08 5.80
C GLY A 794 -29.99 13.32 5.04
N MET A 795 -30.28 12.57 3.98
CA MET A 795 -31.49 12.75 3.17
C MET A 795 -32.76 12.44 3.96
N LEU A 796 -33.78 13.26 3.75
CA LEU A 796 -35.14 13.10 4.26
C LEU A 796 -36.10 12.98 3.08
N ALA A 797 -36.80 11.86 2.96
CA ALA A 797 -37.78 11.64 1.91
C ALA A 797 -39.08 12.45 2.17
N PRO A 798 -39.87 12.77 1.13
CA PRO A 798 -41.20 13.32 1.35
C PRO A 798 -42.10 12.31 2.07
N MET A 799 -42.99 12.83 2.92
CA MET A 799 -43.98 12.04 3.63
C MET A 799 -45.04 11.53 2.64
N HIS A 800 -45.31 10.24 2.63
CA HIS A 800 -46.27 9.63 1.71
C HIS A 800 -46.93 8.35 2.28
N ARG A 801 -47.98 7.90 1.60
CA ARG A 801 -48.79 6.71 1.85
C ARG A 801 -49.05 6.00 0.53
N THR A 802 -48.88 4.68 0.57
CA THR A 802 -49.32 3.71 -0.43
C THR A 802 -50.30 2.74 0.23
N VAL A 803 -51.42 2.42 -0.41
CA VAL A 803 -52.45 1.48 0.06
C VAL A 803 -52.01 0.07 -0.33
N SER A 804 -50.91 -0.34 0.30
CA SER A 804 -50.23 -1.59 0.07
C SER A 804 -49.74 -2.18 1.39
N LEU A 805 -49.34 -3.44 1.34
CA LEU A 805 -48.55 -4.07 2.40
C LEU A 805 -47.10 -4.09 1.96
N ASP A 806 -46.24 -3.32 2.63
CA ASP A 806 -44.84 -3.19 2.26
C ASP A 806 -43.93 -3.83 3.31
N TYR A 807 -42.96 -4.58 2.81
CA TYR A 807 -41.84 -5.09 3.60
C TYR A 807 -40.61 -4.28 3.25
N GLY A 808 -40.24 -3.33 4.12
CA GLY A 808 -39.03 -2.54 3.98
C GLY A 808 -37.89 -3.16 4.77
N VAL A 809 -36.74 -3.37 4.14
CA VAL A 809 -35.55 -3.97 4.78
C VAL A 809 -34.36 -3.04 4.61
N VAL A 810 -33.67 -2.72 5.71
CA VAL A 810 -32.40 -1.98 5.61
C VAL A 810 -31.30 -2.96 5.17
N LEU A 811 -30.79 -2.77 3.95
CA LEU A 811 -29.70 -3.60 3.42
C LEU A 811 -28.32 -3.04 3.78
N GLU A 812 -28.19 -1.72 3.83
CA GLU A 812 -26.95 -1.00 4.17
C GLU A 812 -27.29 0.30 4.93
N GLY A 813 -26.43 0.71 5.86
CA GLY A 813 -26.58 1.95 6.64
C GLY A 813 -27.60 1.89 7.78
N GLU A 814 -28.01 3.08 8.25
CA GLU A 814 -29.04 3.27 9.27
C GLU A 814 -30.11 4.25 8.73
N VAL A 815 -31.39 3.90 8.91
CA VAL A 815 -32.52 4.69 8.43
C VAL A 815 -33.54 4.90 9.55
N GLU A 816 -33.96 6.14 9.77
CA GLU A 816 -35.03 6.47 10.70
C GLU A 816 -36.39 6.48 9.96
N LEU A 817 -37.31 5.63 10.37
CA LEU A 817 -38.72 5.64 9.99
C LEU A 817 -39.46 6.65 10.87
N MET A 818 -40.20 7.57 10.25
CA MET A 818 -41.02 8.54 10.95
C MET A 818 -42.46 8.50 10.42
N LEU A 819 -43.41 8.57 11.35
CA LEU A 819 -44.84 8.64 11.04
C LEU A 819 -45.35 10.07 11.19
N ASP A 820 -46.49 10.37 10.57
CA ASP A 820 -47.19 11.66 10.68
C ASP A 820 -47.61 12.03 12.11
N SER A 821 -47.76 11.05 12.99
CA SER A 821 -47.91 11.24 14.45
C SER A 821 -46.68 11.84 15.16
N GLY A 822 -45.52 11.91 14.48
CA GLY A 822 -44.24 12.28 15.06
C GLY A 822 -43.47 11.11 15.70
N ALA A 823 -44.06 9.91 15.76
CA ALA A 823 -43.37 8.71 16.23
C ALA A 823 -42.20 8.33 15.30
N LYS A 824 -41.05 7.96 15.90
CA LYS A 824 -39.82 7.62 15.17
C LYS A 824 -39.22 6.29 15.62
N ARG A 825 -38.57 5.58 14.69
CA ARG A 825 -37.77 4.38 14.97
C ARG A 825 -36.53 4.38 14.10
N LEU A 826 -35.36 4.25 14.72
CA LEU A 826 -34.10 3.99 14.01
C LEU A 826 -34.04 2.51 13.64
N MET A 827 -33.80 2.23 12.36
CA MET A 827 -33.62 0.90 11.79
C MET A 827 -32.18 0.73 11.33
N ARG A 828 -31.58 -0.43 11.63
CA ARG A 828 -30.22 -0.82 11.25
C ARG A 828 -30.24 -1.93 10.22
N ARG A 829 -29.09 -2.20 9.60
CA ARG A 829 -28.91 -3.31 8.66
C ARG A 829 -29.52 -4.62 9.18
N GLY A 830 -30.43 -5.19 8.39
CA GLY A 830 -31.17 -6.41 8.71
C GLY A 830 -32.54 -6.16 9.37
N ASP A 831 -32.82 -4.95 9.88
CA ASP A 831 -34.12 -4.61 10.44
C ASP A 831 -35.19 -4.50 9.33
N ILE A 832 -36.42 -4.86 9.69
CA ILE A 832 -37.55 -4.96 8.78
C ILE A 832 -38.69 -4.08 9.28
N SER A 833 -39.20 -3.19 8.44
CA SER A 833 -40.44 -2.45 8.63
C SER A 833 -41.60 -3.16 7.92
N ILE A 834 -42.73 -3.21 8.59
CA ILE A 834 -44.00 -3.69 8.02
C ILE A 834 -44.90 -2.48 7.86
N GLN A 835 -44.94 -1.91 6.65
CA GLN A 835 -45.73 -0.74 6.34
C GLN A 835 -47.14 -1.19 5.94
N ARG A 836 -48.16 -0.74 6.67
CA ARG A 836 -49.55 -1.21 6.53
C ARG A 836 -50.45 -0.08 6.04
N GLY A 837 -50.06 0.54 4.91
CA GLY A 837 -50.68 1.74 4.36
C GLY A 837 -50.76 2.94 5.30
N THR A 838 -49.73 3.09 6.14
CA THR A 838 -49.54 4.26 7.02
C THR A 838 -48.78 5.38 6.30
N ASN A 839 -49.09 6.63 6.65
CA ASN A 839 -48.36 7.80 6.13
C ASN A 839 -47.01 7.91 6.84
N HIS A 840 -45.93 8.05 6.07
CA HIS A 840 -44.58 7.87 6.60
C HIS A 840 -43.51 8.55 5.76
N THR A 841 -42.35 8.77 6.37
CA THR A 841 -41.13 9.25 5.72
C THR A 841 -39.92 8.51 6.28
N TRP A 842 -38.83 8.55 5.52
CA TRP A 842 -37.56 7.90 5.81
C TRP A 842 -36.46 8.95 5.85
N ARG A 843 -35.57 8.83 6.83
CA ARG A 843 -34.36 9.65 6.92
C ARG A 843 -33.12 8.77 7.00
N ASN A 844 -32.15 9.00 6.11
CA ASN A 844 -30.80 8.48 6.33
C ASN A 844 -30.16 9.27 7.50
N THR A 845 -29.85 8.59 8.59
CA THR A 845 -29.31 9.23 9.80
C THR A 845 -27.80 9.46 9.73
N SER A 846 -27.11 8.80 8.80
CA SER A 846 -25.69 9.02 8.57
C SER A 846 -25.48 10.33 7.82
N GLU A 847 -24.53 11.15 8.28
CA GLU A 847 -24.09 12.37 7.58
C GLU A 847 -22.99 12.08 6.54
N THR A 848 -22.44 10.87 6.52
CA THR A 848 -21.26 10.52 5.72
C THR A 848 -21.40 9.29 4.85
N SER A 849 -22.43 8.46 5.03
CA SER A 849 -22.59 7.18 4.31
C SER A 849 -23.95 7.06 3.66
N TRP A 850 -24.01 6.40 2.51
CA TRP A 850 -25.28 6.06 1.88
C TRP A 850 -26.01 4.97 2.68
N ALA A 851 -27.34 5.01 2.62
CA ALA A 851 -28.18 3.93 3.13
C ALA A 851 -28.97 3.32 1.97
N ARG A 852 -29.22 2.01 2.07
CA ARG A 852 -30.02 1.25 1.09
C ARG A 852 -31.17 0.56 1.78
N MET A 853 -32.36 0.75 1.24
CA MET A 853 -33.54 -0.01 1.61
C MET A 853 -34.07 -0.84 0.44
N LEU A 854 -34.51 -2.05 0.73
CA LEU A 854 -35.24 -2.90 -0.19
C LEU A 854 -36.71 -2.93 0.22
N TYR A 855 -37.61 -2.81 -0.76
CA TYR A 855 -39.05 -2.84 -0.55
C TYR A 855 -39.69 -3.91 -1.40
N VAL A 856 -40.54 -4.72 -0.77
CA VAL A 856 -41.50 -5.59 -1.45
C VAL A 856 -42.89 -5.05 -1.15
N LEU A 857 -43.60 -4.58 -2.16
CA LEU A 857 -44.96 -4.07 -2.04
C LEU A 857 -45.92 -5.10 -2.63
N LEU A 858 -46.95 -5.43 -1.85
CA LEU A 858 -48.03 -6.33 -2.24
C LEU A 858 -49.36 -5.59 -2.25
N PRO A 859 -50.29 -5.99 -3.13
CA PRO A 859 -51.59 -5.37 -3.19
C PRO A 859 -52.36 -5.67 -1.90
N ALA A 860 -53.05 -4.66 -1.37
CA ALA A 860 -53.85 -4.76 -0.16
C ALA A 860 -55.32 -4.44 -0.47
N GLN A 861 -56.24 -4.98 0.33
CA GLN A 861 -57.62 -4.51 0.30
C GLN A 861 -57.67 -3.03 0.73
N PRO A 862 -58.65 -2.24 0.24
CA PRO A 862 -58.81 -0.86 0.64
C PRO A 862 -58.84 -0.69 2.16
N LEU A 863 -58.03 0.23 2.68
CA LEU A 863 -57.98 0.52 4.10
C LEU A 863 -59.14 1.45 4.47
N LEU A 864 -60.02 0.98 5.35
CA LEU A 864 -61.17 1.75 5.82
C LEU A 864 -60.88 2.38 7.19
N PHE A 865 -61.02 3.69 7.28
CA PHE A 865 -60.98 4.43 8.55
C PHE A 865 -62.29 5.21 8.73
N ASN A 866 -63.06 4.91 9.78
CA ASN A 866 -64.39 5.47 10.01
C ASN A 866 -65.33 5.36 8.78
N GLY A 867 -65.25 4.26 8.04
CA GLY A 867 -66.08 4.00 6.85
C GLY A 867 -65.64 4.75 5.59
N ARG A 868 -64.53 5.49 5.61
CA ARG A 868 -63.92 6.12 4.43
C ARG A 868 -62.67 5.35 4.01
N ALA A 869 -62.51 5.15 2.71
CA ALA A 869 -61.27 4.60 2.16
C ALA A 869 -60.14 5.63 2.34
N LEU A 870 -58.98 5.15 2.79
CA LEU A 870 -57.73 5.89 2.69
C LEU A 870 -57.19 5.71 1.27
N GLU A 871 -56.75 6.80 0.65
CA GLU A 871 -56.18 6.81 -0.70
C GLU A 871 -54.66 7.01 -0.64
N ASP A 872 -54.00 6.65 -1.74
CA ASP A 872 -52.60 6.99 -2.02
C ASP A 872 -52.46 8.51 -2.10
N ASN A 873 -51.35 9.06 -1.58
CA ASN A 873 -51.07 10.50 -1.67
C ASN A 873 -49.71 10.78 -2.35
N THR A 874 -49.29 9.84 -3.19
CA THR A 874 -48.00 9.90 -3.89
C THR A 874 -48.00 10.89 -5.05
N GLU A 875 -49.18 11.21 -5.62
CA GLU A 875 -49.32 12.16 -6.73
C GLU A 875 -49.00 13.61 -6.32
N GLU A 876 -49.26 13.98 -5.06
CA GLU A 876 -48.97 15.32 -4.54
C GLU A 876 -47.51 15.48 -4.07
N THR A 877 -46.79 14.37 -3.86
CA THR A 877 -45.52 14.36 -3.13
C THR A 877 -44.33 13.80 -3.91
N ILE A 878 -44.56 13.16 -5.06
CA ILE A 878 -43.50 12.59 -5.92
C ILE A 878 -43.69 13.08 -7.36
N PRO A 879 -42.82 13.96 -7.88
CA PRO A 879 -42.95 14.51 -9.23
C PRO A 879 -42.84 13.43 -10.31
N GLY A 880 -43.79 13.40 -11.26
CA GLY A 880 -43.79 12.49 -12.42
C GLY A 880 -44.66 11.24 -12.30
N HIS A 881 -45.53 11.17 -11.28
CA HIS A 881 -46.54 10.13 -11.14
C HIS A 881 -47.72 10.40 -12.10
N LYS A 882 -47.84 9.60 -13.16
CA LYS A 882 -49.04 9.41 -13.99
C LYS A 882 -49.05 8.01 -14.56
#